data_AF-A0A3D2WLN6-F1
#
_entry.id   AF-A0A3D2WLN6-F1
#
_cell.length_a   1.000
_cell.length_b   1.000
_cell.length_c   1.000
_cell.angle_alpha   90.00
_cell.angle_beta   90.00
_cell.angle_gamma   90.00
#
_symmetry.space_group_name_H-M   'P 1'
#
loop_
_entity.id
_entity.type
_entity.pdbx_description
1 polymer ?
#
loop_
_entity_poly.entity_id
_entity_poly.type
_entity_poly.pdbx_seq_one_letter_code
_entity_poly.pdbx_strand_id
1 'polypeptide(L)'
;MSNVGQRERISQDRLVKLFQTDLGYRYLGNWHDRGNNKNIEMDILVAWLQKRGVSEALINRAIRQLDTLAALGEGKKLYYANKEVYRLLRYGVKEKEGAGQLNETVWLIDWQNPEANDFAIAEEVSIKGENKKRPDVVLYVNGIALGVIELKRSSVSASEGIRQNLDNQKKDFIRNFFTTMQLVMAGNDTQGIRYGTIETPEKFYLEWKEDVQHIYTNKLDFHVSRLCNKRRFLQIIHDFIVFDAGIKKTCRHNQYFGIEAAKKHVYRREGGIIWHTQGSGKSLTMVWLAKWIRENVKDSRVLIVTDRTELDEQIEKVFSGVDEEIYRAKSGADLVATLNQPNPWLVCSLVHKFGRQSESENDKATDEFIAELKKSLPTDFSVKGELFVFVDECHRTQSGKLHEAMKTIVPEAMFVGFTGTPLMKKDKKKSIEIFGSYIHTYKFDEAVSDGVVLDLRYEARDIDQHIKSQKKVDEWFEAKTRGLSRLAKTQLKQKWGTMQKVLSSKSRLEQIVKDILLDMDTKPRLMDSRGNALLVCSSVYQACTAYDIFNKTDLKGKVAIVTSYQPTASSIKGEETGEGATEKLFKYDIYRKMLADYYEQSEEEAAKRVEDFEKEVKKRFIEEPGQMRLLIVVDKLLTGFDAPSATYLYIDKQMADHNLFQAICRVNRLDGDDKEYGYIVDYKDLFKSLNKAISDYTKGAFDGYDEEDVAGLLKDRLEHAMLDLENALEMVRALCEPVKAPRHTQDYIHYFCGEHAMYIPEDNVLSEKESLRLTLYQNVAKLLRAYANIANEMPDAGYSAEEINAIKAEVTHFE
;
A
#
# COMPACT_ATOMS: atom_id res chain seq x y z
N MET A 1 13.29 -48.59 -2.39
CA MET A 1 13.87 -47.25 -2.13
C MET A 1 12.94 -46.24 -2.75
N SER A 2 12.33 -45.39 -1.92
CA SER A 2 11.26 -44.46 -2.30
C SER A 2 11.83 -43.28 -3.11
N ASN A 3 11.28 -43.04 -4.31
CA ASN A 3 11.66 -41.91 -5.19
C ASN A 3 11.06 -40.57 -4.75
N VAL A 4 10.51 -40.47 -3.54
CA VAL A 4 9.60 -39.37 -3.17
C VAL A 4 10.31 -38.06 -2.77
N GLY A 5 11.64 -38.07 -2.59
CA GLY A 5 12.44 -36.84 -2.41
C GLY A 5 13.20 -36.37 -3.65
N GLN A 6 13.15 -37.12 -4.77
CA GLN A 6 14.14 -37.00 -5.84
C GLN A 6 14.18 -35.66 -6.56
N ARG A 7 13.13 -34.84 -6.57
CA ARG A 7 13.17 -33.52 -7.25
C ARG A 7 13.50 -32.34 -6.33
N GLU A 8 13.03 -32.38 -5.09
CA GLU A 8 13.30 -31.31 -4.11
C GLU A 8 14.75 -31.38 -3.63
N ARG A 9 15.24 -32.59 -3.31
CA ARG A 9 16.63 -32.78 -2.89
C ARG A 9 17.64 -32.42 -3.98
N ILE A 10 17.33 -32.69 -5.24
CA ILE A 10 18.16 -32.22 -6.38
C ILE A 10 18.27 -30.70 -6.41
N SER A 11 17.15 -30.00 -6.16
CA SER A 11 17.12 -28.53 -6.15
C SER A 11 17.93 -27.98 -4.98
N GLN A 12 17.80 -28.60 -3.80
CA GLN A 12 18.58 -28.25 -2.61
C GLN A 12 20.08 -28.52 -2.78
N ASP A 13 20.47 -29.69 -3.27
CA ASP A 13 21.90 -30.03 -3.51
C ASP A 13 22.52 -29.05 -4.51
N ARG A 14 21.76 -28.68 -5.57
CA ARG A 14 22.18 -27.65 -6.52
C ARG A 14 22.33 -26.29 -5.86
N LEU A 15 21.40 -25.90 -4.99
CA LEU A 15 21.45 -24.63 -4.27
C LEU A 15 22.61 -24.57 -3.27
N VAL A 16 22.85 -25.65 -2.53
CA VAL A 16 24.00 -25.79 -1.62
C VAL A 16 25.31 -25.68 -2.40
N LYS A 17 25.38 -26.24 -3.62
CA LYS A 17 26.52 -26.07 -4.51
C LYS A 17 26.68 -24.61 -4.95
N LEU A 18 25.60 -23.95 -5.39
CA LEU A 18 25.59 -22.53 -5.76
C LEU A 18 26.15 -21.64 -4.64
N PHE A 19 25.72 -21.86 -3.40
CA PHE A 19 26.23 -21.14 -2.24
C PHE A 19 27.74 -21.29 -2.07
N GLN A 20 28.28 -22.49 -2.28
CA GLN A 20 29.70 -22.77 -2.14
C GLN A 20 30.53 -22.20 -3.31
N THR A 21 30.09 -22.42 -4.55
CA THR A 21 30.88 -22.11 -5.74
C THR A 21 30.75 -20.67 -6.19
N ASP A 22 29.53 -20.14 -6.23
CA ASP A 22 29.24 -18.85 -6.85
C ASP A 22 29.20 -17.73 -5.81
N LEU A 23 28.70 -18.04 -4.61
CA LEU A 23 28.55 -17.07 -3.52
C LEU A 23 29.66 -17.16 -2.48
N GLY A 24 30.48 -18.22 -2.50
CA GLY A 24 31.63 -18.40 -1.60
C GLY A 24 31.28 -18.56 -0.13
N TYR A 25 30.13 -19.17 0.19
CA TYR A 25 29.72 -19.52 1.55
C TYR A 25 30.41 -20.82 1.99
N ARG A 26 30.84 -20.87 3.25
CA ARG A 26 31.37 -22.09 3.87
C ARG A 26 30.23 -23.08 4.13
N TYR A 27 30.41 -24.34 3.74
CA TYR A 27 29.43 -25.38 4.04
C TYR A 27 29.69 -26.01 5.41
N LEU A 28 28.69 -25.97 6.29
CA LEU A 28 28.77 -26.52 7.64
C LEU A 28 28.29 -27.98 7.74
N GLY A 29 27.86 -28.55 6.62
CA GLY A 29 27.33 -29.91 6.55
C GLY A 29 25.82 -29.99 6.71
N ASN A 30 25.35 -31.23 6.70
CA ASN A 30 23.96 -31.60 6.94
C ASN A 30 23.74 -31.76 8.45
N TRP A 31 22.79 -31.01 9.01
CA TRP A 31 22.53 -30.96 10.45
C TRP A 31 21.26 -31.72 10.84
N HIS A 32 20.83 -32.66 10.02
CA HIS A 32 19.66 -33.50 10.27
C HIS A 32 19.77 -34.25 11.61
N ASP A 33 20.91 -34.93 11.81
CA ASP A 33 21.17 -35.79 12.97
C ASP A 33 22.08 -35.11 14.02
N ARG A 34 22.50 -33.86 13.76
CA ARG A 34 23.31 -33.09 14.71
C ARG A 34 22.47 -32.71 15.94
N GLY A 35 22.97 -33.04 17.12
CA GLY A 35 22.35 -32.66 18.38
C GLY A 35 22.54 -31.17 18.69
N ASN A 36 21.52 -30.55 19.29
CA ASN A 36 21.57 -29.18 19.84
C ASN A 36 21.90 -28.08 18.82
N ASN A 37 21.38 -28.18 17.60
CA ASN A 37 21.42 -27.07 16.63
C ASN A 37 20.76 -25.82 17.22
N LYS A 38 21.40 -24.65 17.05
CA LYS A 38 20.92 -23.37 17.58
C LYS A 38 20.99 -22.28 16.52
N ASN A 39 20.30 -21.18 16.76
CA ASN A 39 20.40 -19.98 15.93
C ASN A 39 21.68 -19.16 16.20
N ILE A 40 22.44 -19.50 17.25
CA ILE A 40 23.74 -18.90 17.57
C ILE A 40 24.72 -20.04 17.84
N GLU A 41 25.68 -20.21 16.93
CA GLU A 41 26.80 -21.13 17.05
C GLU A 41 27.97 -20.39 17.74
N MET A 42 27.96 -20.44 19.07
CA MET A 42 28.88 -19.67 19.93
C MET A 42 30.35 -19.91 19.59
N ASP A 43 30.75 -21.14 19.31
CA ASP A 43 32.15 -21.47 18.99
C ASP A 43 32.64 -20.73 17.74
N ILE A 44 31.78 -20.60 16.72
CA ILE A 44 32.09 -19.87 15.48
C ILE A 44 32.18 -18.37 15.77
N LEU A 45 31.23 -17.82 16.52
CA LEU A 45 31.19 -16.40 16.86
C LEU A 45 32.39 -15.99 17.73
N VAL A 46 32.73 -16.78 18.75
CA VAL A 46 33.92 -16.58 19.60
C VAL A 46 35.18 -16.58 18.76
N ALA A 47 35.38 -17.61 17.93
CA ALA A 47 36.57 -17.73 17.10
C ALA A 47 36.72 -16.54 16.13
N TRP A 48 35.61 -16.08 15.54
CA TRP A 48 35.61 -14.91 14.66
C TRP A 48 35.95 -13.62 15.42
N LEU A 49 35.36 -13.38 16.60
CA LEU A 49 35.65 -12.20 17.42
C LEU A 49 37.11 -12.20 17.94
N GLN A 50 37.64 -13.36 18.34
CA GLN A 50 39.04 -13.52 18.74
C GLN A 50 39.99 -13.17 17.58
N LYS A 51 39.68 -13.64 16.36
CA LYS A 51 40.45 -13.29 15.15
C LYS A 51 40.45 -11.78 14.86
N ARG A 52 39.41 -11.06 15.31
CA ARG A 52 39.33 -9.60 15.23
C ARG A 52 40.05 -8.85 16.35
N GLY A 53 40.66 -9.57 17.31
CA GLY A 53 41.39 -8.98 18.42
C GLY A 53 40.50 -8.49 19.57
N VAL A 54 39.23 -8.92 19.64
CA VAL A 54 38.37 -8.61 20.79
C VAL A 54 38.82 -9.43 21.99
N SER A 55 38.92 -8.82 23.17
CA SER A 55 39.36 -9.52 24.38
C SER A 55 38.36 -10.55 24.87
N GLU A 56 38.83 -11.61 25.52
CA GLU A 56 38.00 -12.70 26.02
C GLU A 56 36.92 -12.22 27.00
N ALA A 57 37.25 -11.23 27.83
CA ALA A 57 36.30 -10.62 28.77
C ALA A 57 35.12 -9.95 28.03
N LEU A 58 35.40 -9.17 26.98
CA LEU A 58 34.37 -8.52 26.18
C LEU A 58 33.56 -9.52 25.36
N ILE A 59 34.21 -10.54 24.80
CA ILE A 59 33.53 -11.62 24.06
C ILE A 59 32.51 -12.32 24.95
N ASN A 60 32.91 -12.73 26.16
CA ASN A 60 32.02 -13.43 27.09
C ASN A 60 30.81 -12.59 27.50
N ARG A 61 30.99 -11.28 27.72
CA ARG A 61 29.89 -10.36 28.03
C ARG A 61 28.96 -10.17 26.82
N ALA A 62 29.53 -9.93 25.64
CA ALA A 62 28.77 -9.73 24.41
C ALA A 62 27.92 -10.95 24.06
N ILE A 63 28.48 -12.17 24.16
CA ILE A 63 27.76 -13.42 23.91
C ILE A 63 26.66 -13.63 24.95
N ARG A 64 26.95 -13.38 26.24
CA ARG A 64 25.93 -13.51 27.28
C ARG A 64 24.75 -12.56 27.03
N GLN A 65 25.02 -11.32 26.62
CA GLN A 65 23.98 -10.36 26.29
C GLN A 65 23.17 -10.80 25.06
N LEU A 66 23.85 -11.25 24.00
CA LEU A 66 23.21 -11.76 22.80
C LEU A 66 22.31 -12.97 23.11
N ASP A 67 22.81 -13.96 23.84
CA ASP A 67 22.07 -15.16 24.23
C ASP A 67 20.85 -14.82 25.11
N THR A 68 21.02 -13.91 26.07
CA THR A 68 19.92 -13.44 26.94
C THR A 68 18.82 -12.73 26.13
N LEU A 69 19.20 -11.89 25.15
CA LEU A 69 18.24 -11.16 24.34
C LEU A 69 17.60 -12.03 23.25
N ALA A 70 18.30 -13.03 22.73
CA ALA A 70 17.76 -14.03 21.82
C ALA A 70 16.82 -15.03 22.51
N ALA A 71 16.97 -15.27 23.82
CA ALA A 71 16.06 -16.13 24.55
C ALA A 71 14.63 -15.54 24.64
N LEU A 72 13.62 -16.37 24.41
CA LEU A 72 12.21 -16.06 24.68
C LEU A 72 11.84 -16.62 26.06
N GLY A 73 11.75 -15.72 27.06
CA GLY A 73 11.16 -16.01 28.36
C GLY A 73 9.63 -15.85 28.36
N GLU A 74 9.00 -16.04 29.53
CA GLU A 74 7.56 -15.82 29.68
C GLU A 74 7.16 -14.38 29.32
N GLY A 75 6.08 -14.23 28.56
CA GLY A 75 5.54 -12.93 28.14
C GLY A 75 6.29 -12.22 26.98
N LYS A 76 7.50 -12.65 26.61
CA LYS A 76 8.27 -12.01 25.51
C LYS A 76 7.76 -12.50 24.15
N LYS A 77 7.32 -11.57 23.29
CA LYS A 77 6.91 -11.86 21.89
C LYS A 77 8.13 -11.92 20.96
N LEU A 78 8.01 -12.70 19.88
CA LEU A 78 9.06 -12.90 18.87
C LEU A 78 9.55 -11.55 18.30
N TYR A 79 8.61 -10.67 17.92
CA TYR A 79 8.90 -9.30 17.46
C TYR A 79 9.91 -8.56 18.35
N TYR A 80 9.68 -8.53 19.67
CA TYR A 80 10.52 -7.77 20.59
C TYR A 80 11.90 -8.39 20.78
N ALA A 81 11.98 -9.73 20.90
CA ALA A 81 13.28 -10.40 20.98
C ALA A 81 14.11 -10.17 19.71
N ASN A 82 13.47 -10.26 18.55
CA ASN A 82 14.12 -10.02 17.27
C ASN A 82 14.56 -8.56 17.10
N LYS A 83 13.76 -7.59 17.57
CA LYS A 83 14.13 -6.15 17.61
C LYS A 83 15.38 -5.91 18.46
N GLU A 84 15.45 -6.52 19.64
CA GLU A 84 16.61 -6.38 20.51
C GLU A 84 17.87 -7.04 19.94
N VAL A 85 17.75 -8.24 19.35
CA VAL A 85 18.87 -8.88 18.66
C VAL A 85 19.33 -8.02 17.47
N TYR A 86 18.40 -7.53 16.65
CA TYR A 86 18.71 -6.63 15.55
C TYR A 86 19.45 -5.38 16.00
N ARG A 87 19.07 -4.78 17.14
CA ARG A 87 19.78 -3.64 17.72
C ARG A 87 21.23 -3.97 18.06
N LEU A 88 21.50 -5.16 18.64
CA LEU A 88 22.88 -5.60 18.89
C LEU A 88 23.67 -5.80 17.59
N LEU A 89 23.04 -6.39 16.56
CA LEU A 89 23.67 -6.57 15.25
C LEU A 89 24.02 -5.20 14.62
N ARG A 90 23.05 -4.28 14.59
CA ARG A 90 23.14 -3.00 13.87
C ARG A 90 24.03 -1.97 14.58
N TYR A 91 23.98 -1.88 15.90
CA TYR A 91 24.62 -0.83 16.69
C TYR A 91 25.76 -1.33 17.59
N GLY A 92 26.03 -2.63 17.57
CA GLY A 92 27.06 -3.28 18.37
C GLY A 92 26.67 -3.45 19.84
N VAL A 93 27.44 -4.27 20.53
CA VAL A 93 27.32 -4.53 21.97
C VAL A 93 28.26 -3.58 22.71
N LYS A 94 27.72 -2.67 23.52
CA LYS A 94 28.53 -1.71 24.31
C LYS A 94 28.85 -2.30 25.67
N GLU A 95 30.12 -2.63 25.90
CA GLU A 95 30.60 -3.32 27.11
C GLU A 95 31.92 -2.73 27.62
N LYS A 96 32.35 -3.14 28.82
CA LYS A 96 33.63 -2.74 29.42
C LYS A 96 34.42 -3.99 29.84
N GLU A 97 35.74 -3.98 29.70
CA GLU A 97 36.54 -5.11 30.21
C GLU A 97 36.46 -5.20 31.74
N GLY A 98 36.53 -4.05 32.43
CA GLY A 98 36.56 -3.97 33.89
C GLY A 98 35.98 -2.67 34.47
N ALA A 99 35.82 -2.65 35.80
CA ALA A 99 35.36 -1.48 36.52
C ALA A 99 36.36 -0.32 36.36
N GLY A 100 35.88 0.85 35.97
CA GLY A 100 36.71 2.04 35.73
C GLY A 100 37.22 2.20 34.30
N GLN A 101 36.99 1.23 33.39
CA GLN A 101 37.34 1.38 31.98
C GLN A 101 36.22 2.06 31.15
N LEU A 102 36.58 2.53 29.95
CA LEU A 102 35.64 3.11 28.98
C LEU A 102 34.84 2.00 28.29
N ASN A 103 33.67 2.35 27.75
CA ASN A 103 32.88 1.43 26.94
C ASN A 103 33.58 1.18 25.61
N GLU A 104 33.70 -0.07 25.22
CA GLU A 104 34.07 -0.53 23.89
C GLU A 104 32.84 -1.12 23.18
N THR A 105 32.77 -0.94 21.88
CA THR A 105 31.71 -1.50 21.05
C THR A 105 32.21 -2.79 20.40
N VAL A 106 31.67 -3.93 20.83
CA VAL A 106 31.89 -5.23 20.19
C VAL A 106 30.92 -5.37 19.03
N TRP A 107 31.46 -5.41 17.81
CA TRP A 107 30.68 -5.57 16.58
C TRP A 107 30.46 -7.06 16.28
N LEU A 108 29.20 -7.50 16.28
CA LEU A 108 28.83 -8.87 15.92
C LEU A 108 28.88 -9.12 14.40
N ILE A 109 28.83 -8.05 13.61
CA ILE A 109 28.93 -8.04 12.14
C ILE A 109 29.91 -6.94 11.75
N ASP A 110 30.81 -7.22 10.82
CA ASP A 110 31.64 -6.21 10.16
C ASP A 110 30.86 -5.57 9.01
N TRP A 111 30.19 -4.45 9.30
CA TRP A 111 29.44 -3.68 8.32
C TRP A 111 30.34 -2.90 7.34
N GLN A 112 31.57 -2.57 7.76
CA GLN A 112 32.50 -1.79 6.96
C GLN A 112 33.16 -2.64 5.88
N ASN A 113 33.46 -3.91 6.21
CA ASN A 113 34.03 -4.88 5.29
C ASN A 113 33.11 -6.12 5.21
N PRO A 114 32.00 -6.06 4.45
CA PRO A 114 31.04 -7.16 4.39
C PRO A 114 31.67 -8.53 4.12
N GLU A 115 32.64 -8.61 3.20
CA GLU A 115 33.33 -9.85 2.83
C GLU A 115 34.24 -10.43 3.93
N ALA A 116 34.59 -9.66 4.96
CA ALA A 116 35.42 -10.11 6.08
C ALA A 116 34.63 -10.93 7.13
N ASN A 117 33.31 -10.94 7.03
CA ASN A 117 32.46 -11.81 7.84
C ASN A 117 32.57 -13.27 7.37
N ASP A 118 32.41 -14.21 8.31
CA ASP A 118 32.31 -15.63 8.02
C ASP A 118 30.87 -15.97 7.60
N PHE A 119 30.65 -16.10 6.29
CA PHE A 119 29.38 -16.55 5.74
C PHE A 119 29.38 -18.07 5.57
N ALA A 120 28.37 -18.71 6.12
CA ALA A 120 28.24 -20.15 6.07
C ALA A 120 26.78 -20.59 5.86
N ILE A 121 26.60 -21.78 5.29
CA ILE A 121 25.29 -22.44 5.20
C ILE A 121 25.32 -23.81 5.87
N ALA A 122 24.21 -24.17 6.50
CA ALA A 122 23.91 -25.53 6.92
C ALA A 122 22.60 -25.98 6.26
N GLU A 123 22.50 -27.26 5.94
CA GLU A 123 21.26 -27.85 5.40
C GLU A 123 20.58 -28.77 6.42
N GLU A 124 19.27 -29.00 6.24
CA GLU A 124 18.46 -29.92 7.04
C GLU A 124 18.55 -29.65 8.55
N VAL A 125 18.48 -28.40 8.96
CA VAL A 125 18.80 -27.98 10.33
C VAL A 125 17.69 -28.39 11.30
N SER A 126 17.84 -29.55 11.94
CA SER A 126 16.85 -30.06 12.89
C SER A 126 16.85 -29.25 14.20
N ILE A 127 15.80 -28.48 14.47
CA ILE A 127 15.65 -27.67 15.69
C ILE A 127 14.64 -28.32 16.64
N LYS A 128 15.05 -28.46 17.90
CA LYS A 128 14.15 -28.88 18.99
C LYS A 128 13.34 -27.66 19.46
N GLY A 129 12.02 -27.77 19.33
CA GLY A 129 11.05 -26.83 19.90
C GLY A 129 10.03 -27.61 20.74
N GLU A 130 8.83 -27.05 20.96
CA GLU A 130 7.70 -27.84 21.49
C GLU A 130 7.39 -29.00 20.53
N ASN A 131 7.35 -28.70 19.22
CA ASN A 131 7.40 -29.68 18.15
C ASN A 131 8.63 -29.46 17.27
N LYS A 132 9.36 -30.55 16.97
CA LYS A 132 10.56 -30.51 16.13
C LYS A 132 10.21 -30.01 14.73
N LYS A 133 11.03 -29.10 14.20
CA LYS A 133 10.98 -28.65 12.80
C LYS A 133 12.38 -28.64 12.21
N ARG A 134 12.45 -28.57 10.88
CA ARG A 134 13.69 -28.71 10.12
C ARG A 134 13.68 -27.76 8.93
N PRO A 135 14.23 -26.54 9.08
CA PRO A 135 14.48 -25.66 7.94
C PRO A 135 15.47 -26.30 6.96
N ASP A 136 15.19 -26.18 5.66
CA ASP A 136 15.96 -26.86 4.61
C ASP A 136 17.38 -26.28 4.45
N VAL A 137 17.51 -24.95 4.42
CA VAL A 137 18.81 -24.25 4.37
C VAL A 137 18.81 -23.05 5.31
N VAL A 138 19.85 -22.94 6.14
CA VAL A 138 20.05 -21.82 7.08
C VAL A 138 21.35 -21.09 6.78
N LEU A 139 21.27 -19.76 6.69
CA LEU A 139 22.40 -18.87 6.44
C LEU A 139 22.92 -18.33 7.78
N TYR A 140 24.18 -18.63 8.09
CA TYR A 140 24.90 -18.11 9.24
C TYR A 140 25.90 -17.04 8.82
N VAL A 141 25.96 -15.95 9.57
CA VAL A 141 27.02 -14.93 9.46
C VAL A 141 27.70 -14.81 10.82
N ASN A 142 29.01 -15.06 10.87
CA ASN A 142 29.82 -15.11 12.09
C ASN A 142 29.23 -16.06 13.14
N GLY A 143 28.59 -17.15 12.72
CA GLY A 143 27.91 -18.09 13.63
C GLY A 143 26.51 -17.69 14.06
N ILE A 144 25.96 -16.56 13.61
CA ILE A 144 24.58 -16.14 13.91
C ILE A 144 23.68 -16.44 12.71
N ALA A 145 22.59 -17.17 12.93
CA ALA A 145 21.62 -17.50 11.90
C ALA A 145 20.79 -16.24 11.54
N LEU A 146 20.95 -15.75 10.30
CA LEU A 146 20.29 -14.52 9.83
C LEU A 146 19.29 -14.74 8.69
N GLY A 147 19.33 -15.91 8.04
CA GLY A 147 18.41 -16.26 6.96
C GLY A 147 17.99 -17.73 6.99
N VAL A 148 16.76 -18.02 6.57
CA VAL A 148 16.27 -19.38 6.29
C VAL A 148 15.66 -19.45 4.90
N ILE A 149 15.83 -20.58 4.21
CA ILE A 149 15.21 -20.88 2.92
C ILE A 149 14.49 -22.22 3.07
N GLU A 150 13.18 -22.22 2.86
CA GLU A 150 12.37 -23.43 2.69
C GLU A 150 12.17 -23.71 1.20
N LEU A 151 12.46 -24.93 0.77
CA LEU A 151 12.37 -25.35 -0.61
C LEU A 151 11.12 -26.21 -0.83
N LYS A 152 10.64 -26.17 -2.07
CA LYS A 152 9.60 -27.05 -2.56
C LYS A 152 9.98 -27.58 -3.94
N ARG A 153 9.54 -28.80 -4.25
CA ARG A 153 9.52 -29.30 -5.63
C ARG A 153 8.77 -28.34 -6.57
N SER A 154 9.19 -28.28 -7.84
CA SER A 154 8.67 -27.33 -8.85
C SER A 154 7.17 -27.42 -9.11
N SER A 155 6.53 -28.55 -8.78
CA SER A 155 5.09 -28.79 -8.91
C SER A 155 4.27 -28.30 -7.71
N VAL A 156 4.91 -27.84 -6.64
CA VAL A 156 4.24 -27.35 -5.43
C VAL A 156 4.50 -25.86 -5.30
N SER A 157 3.45 -25.09 -5.01
CA SER A 157 3.56 -23.64 -4.85
C SER A 157 4.52 -23.26 -3.73
N ALA A 158 5.33 -22.22 -3.95
CA ALA A 158 6.20 -21.60 -2.95
C ALA A 158 5.42 -21.13 -1.71
N SER A 159 4.11 -20.83 -1.87
CA SER A 159 3.18 -20.56 -0.77
C SER A 159 3.18 -21.63 0.32
N GLU A 160 3.37 -22.91 -0.01
CA GLU A 160 3.47 -23.96 1.02
C GLU A 160 4.73 -23.80 1.88
N GLY A 161 5.86 -23.44 1.26
CA GLY A 161 7.08 -23.10 2.00
C GLY A 161 6.91 -21.85 2.86
N ILE A 162 6.12 -20.87 2.40
CA ILE A 162 5.77 -19.68 3.18
C ILE A 162 4.93 -20.06 4.42
N ARG A 163 3.90 -20.88 4.25
CA ARG A 163 3.07 -21.39 5.36
C ARG A 163 3.90 -22.20 6.35
N GLN A 164 4.81 -23.04 5.86
CA GLN A 164 5.76 -23.77 6.71
C GLN A 164 6.63 -22.81 7.54
N ASN A 165 7.17 -21.76 6.93
CA ASN A 165 7.91 -20.72 7.65
C ASN A 165 7.07 -20.01 8.72
N LEU A 166 5.80 -19.72 8.43
CA LEU A 166 4.86 -19.11 9.38
C LEU A 166 4.55 -20.05 10.55
N ASP A 167 4.32 -21.33 10.28
CA ASP A 167 4.12 -22.34 11.32
C ASP A 167 5.35 -22.49 12.20
N ASN A 168 6.55 -22.55 11.61
CA ASN A 168 7.81 -22.67 12.35
C ASN A 168 8.00 -21.55 13.39
N GLN A 169 7.37 -20.38 13.18
CA GLN A 169 7.42 -19.23 14.07
C GLN A 169 6.37 -19.25 15.20
N LYS A 170 5.41 -20.18 15.19
CA LYS A 170 4.41 -20.31 16.27
C LYS A 170 5.04 -20.93 17.51
N LYS A 171 4.44 -20.65 18.66
CA LYS A 171 4.88 -21.12 19.98
C LYS A 171 5.04 -22.65 20.01
N ASP A 172 4.11 -23.35 19.38
CA ASP A 172 4.05 -24.82 19.35
C ASP A 172 5.18 -25.46 18.54
N PHE A 173 6.02 -24.67 17.85
CA PHE A 173 7.13 -25.17 17.03
C PHE A 173 8.48 -24.59 17.50
N ILE A 174 9.23 -23.98 16.60
CA ILE A 174 10.64 -23.59 16.80
C ILE A 174 10.82 -22.07 16.89
N ARG A 175 9.81 -21.35 17.38
CA ARG A 175 9.76 -19.88 17.47
C ARG A 175 11.05 -19.24 18.00
N ASN A 176 11.69 -19.85 19.01
CA ASN A 176 12.92 -19.32 19.61
C ASN A 176 14.07 -19.21 18.59
N PHE A 177 14.10 -20.08 17.57
CA PHE A 177 15.11 -20.04 16.51
C PHE A 177 15.01 -18.78 15.63
N PHE A 178 13.81 -18.21 15.51
CA PHE A 178 13.56 -17.03 14.67
C PHE A 178 13.91 -15.70 15.36
N THR A 179 14.41 -15.73 16.59
CA THR A 179 14.78 -14.53 17.36
C THR A 179 15.98 -13.79 16.78
N THR A 180 16.81 -14.45 15.97
CA THR A 180 17.92 -13.82 15.23
C THR A 180 17.60 -13.58 13.76
N MET A 181 16.46 -14.06 13.25
CA MET A 181 16.18 -14.08 11.82
C MET A 181 15.96 -12.68 11.23
N GLN A 182 16.66 -12.41 10.13
CA GLN A 182 16.55 -11.15 9.41
C GLN A 182 15.74 -11.31 8.14
N LEU A 183 15.99 -12.38 7.36
CA LEU A 183 15.21 -12.74 6.19
C LEU A 183 14.64 -14.15 6.31
N VAL A 184 13.38 -14.31 5.92
CA VAL A 184 12.68 -15.60 5.86
C VAL A 184 12.26 -15.81 4.41
N MET A 185 12.67 -16.92 3.81
CA MET A 185 12.53 -17.17 2.38
C MET A 185 11.91 -18.54 2.10
N ALA A 186 11.17 -18.63 1.01
CA ALA A 186 10.64 -19.87 0.49
C ALA A 186 10.66 -19.86 -1.04
N GLY A 187 10.88 -21.01 -1.69
CA GLY A 187 10.88 -21.03 -3.15
C GLY A 187 11.01 -22.40 -3.80
N ASN A 188 10.95 -22.38 -5.13
CA ASN A 188 11.13 -23.54 -6.00
C ASN A 188 11.70 -23.08 -7.36
N ASP A 189 12.06 -24.02 -8.23
CA ASP A 189 12.72 -23.72 -9.51
C ASP A 189 11.88 -22.89 -10.49
N THR A 190 10.55 -23.01 -10.43
CA THR A 190 9.61 -22.40 -11.39
C THR A 190 9.18 -20.99 -10.97
N GLN A 191 8.91 -20.77 -9.69
CA GLN A 191 8.43 -19.50 -9.13
C GLN A 191 9.58 -18.64 -8.56
N GLY A 192 10.74 -19.24 -8.32
CA GLY A 192 11.89 -18.59 -7.68
C GLY A 192 11.72 -18.43 -6.18
N ILE A 193 12.49 -17.52 -5.58
CA ILE A 193 12.35 -17.15 -4.16
C ILE A 193 11.24 -16.12 -3.94
N ARG A 194 10.49 -16.33 -2.87
CA ARG A 194 9.69 -15.36 -2.14
C ARG A 194 10.37 -15.04 -0.81
N TYR A 195 10.40 -13.77 -0.41
CA TYR A 195 11.06 -13.34 0.82
C TYR A 195 10.17 -12.43 1.67
N GLY A 196 10.41 -12.48 2.97
CA GLY A 196 9.82 -11.61 3.98
C GLY A 196 10.71 -11.54 5.21
N THR A 197 10.15 -11.09 6.32
CA THR A 197 10.80 -11.12 7.63
C THR A 197 10.00 -11.99 8.59
N ILE A 198 10.36 -12.02 9.87
CA ILE A 198 9.53 -12.68 10.88
C ILE A 198 8.10 -12.11 10.86
N GLU A 199 7.13 -12.98 11.09
CA GLU A 199 5.69 -12.67 11.19
C GLU A 199 5.07 -11.97 9.96
N THR A 200 5.78 -11.89 8.82
CA THR A 200 5.23 -11.37 7.57
C THR A 200 4.11 -12.30 7.06
N PRO A 201 2.86 -11.84 6.91
CA PRO A 201 1.78 -12.67 6.36
C PRO A 201 2.05 -13.11 4.92
N GLU A 202 1.48 -14.25 4.51
CA GLU A 202 1.73 -14.87 3.19
C GLU A 202 1.57 -13.89 2.02
N LYS A 203 0.48 -13.12 2.00
CA LYS A 203 0.18 -12.12 0.95
C LYS A 203 1.20 -10.98 0.82
N PHE A 204 2.07 -10.79 1.81
CA PHE A 204 3.10 -9.75 1.82
C PHE A 204 4.50 -10.30 1.56
N TYR A 205 4.64 -11.59 1.27
CA TYR A 205 5.89 -12.12 0.72
C TYR A 205 6.12 -11.59 -0.69
N LEU A 206 7.36 -11.19 -0.95
CA LEU A 206 7.72 -10.48 -2.16
C LEU A 206 8.55 -11.36 -3.08
N GLU A 207 8.40 -11.15 -4.38
CA GLU A 207 9.36 -11.66 -5.37
C GLU A 207 10.51 -10.66 -5.53
N TRP A 208 11.75 -11.17 -5.67
CA TRP A 208 12.87 -10.32 -6.07
C TRP A 208 12.90 -10.20 -7.59
N LYS A 209 12.91 -8.97 -8.11
CA LYS A 209 13.04 -8.68 -9.54
C LYS A 209 14.21 -7.74 -9.77
N GLU A 210 14.99 -8.00 -10.81
CA GLU A 210 16.14 -7.20 -11.20
C GLU A 210 16.36 -7.39 -12.70
N ASP A 211 16.44 -6.29 -13.46
CA ASP A 211 16.58 -6.32 -14.92
C ASP A 211 18.05 -6.51 -15.32
N VAL A 212 18.53 -7.74 -15.15
CA VAL A 212 19.87 -8.17 -15.55
C VAL A 212 19.78 -9.50 -16.29
N GLN A 213 20.71 -9.72 -17.22
CA GLN A 213 20.73 -10.96 -18.01
C GLN A 213 20.73 -12.19 -17.09
N HIS A 214 19.77 -13.08 -17.35
CA HIS A 214 19.58 -14.29 -16.55
C HIS A 214 20.59 -15.36 -16.97
N ILE A 215 21.72 -15.41 -16.28
CA ILE A 215 22.81 -16.37 -16.56
C ILE A 215 22.55 -17.78 -16.00
N TYR A 216 21.54 -17.93 -15.15
CA TYR A 216 21.16 -19.20 -14.52
C TYR A 216 20.06 -19.90 -15.32
N THR A 217 19.98 -21.22 -15.24
CA THR A 217 18.89 -21.99 -15.88
C THR A 217 17.57 -21.85 -15.12
N ASN A 218 17.63 -21.80 -13.79
CA ASN A 218 16.44 -21.78 -12.92
C ASN A 218 16.25 -20.42 -12.26
N LYS A 219 15.00 -20.02 -12.08
CA LYS A 219 14.62 -18.76 -11.44
C LYS A 219 15.03 -18.71 -9.97
N LEU A 220 14.97 -19.86 -9.28
CA LEU A 220 15.45 -20.03 -7.91
C LEU A 220 16.91 -19.60 -7.75
N ASP A 221 17.80 -20.17 -8.58
CA ASP A 221 19.24 -19.95 -8.51
C ASP A 221 19.56 -18.47 -8.79
N PHE A 222 18.88 -17.86 -9.76
CA PHE A 222 19.00 -16.44 -10.02
C PHE A 222 18.60 -15.61 -8.80
N HIS A 223 17.41 -15.81 -8.22
CA HIS A 223 16.98 -15.02 -7.05
C HIS A 223 17.93 -15.20 -5.86
N VAL A 224 18.36 -16.43 -5.57
CA VAL A 224 19.30 -16.70 -4.47
C VAL A 224 20.65 -16.05 -4.75
N SER A 225 21.17 -16.12 -5.98
CA SER A 225 22.44 -15.46 -6.33
C SER A 225 22.42 -13.94 -6.11
N ARG A 226 21.24 -13.33 -6.24
CA ARG A 226 21.02 -11.89 -6.03
C ARG A 226 20.84 -11.60 -4.55
N LEU A 227 19.80 -12.12 -3.92
CA LEU A 227 19.44 -11.82 -2.52
C LEU A 227 20.51 -12.26 -1.52
N CYS A 228 21.11 -13.43 -1.76
CA CYS A 228 22.11 -14.03 -0.87
C CYS A 228 23.55 -13.74 -1.32
N ASN A 229 23.76 -12.79 -2.24
CA ASN A 229 25.09 -12.21 -2.41
C ASN A 229 25.53 -11.58 -1.09
N LYS A 230 26.74 -11.88 -0.61
CA LYS A 230 27.24 -11.46 0.73
C LYS A 230 27.03 -9.98 1.04
N ARG A 231 27.39 -9.10 0.08
CA ARG A 231 27.24 -7.65 0.24
C ARG A 231 25.77 -7.26 0.26
N ARG A 232 24.97 -7.76 -0.69
CA ARG A 232 23.54 -7.43 -0.77
C ARG A 232 22.77 -7.95 0.43
N PHE A 233 23.05 -9.17 0.89
CA PHE A 233 22.43 -9.76 2.06
C PHE A 233 22.64 -8.90 3.31
N LEU A 234 23.90 -8.53 3.60
CA LEU A 234 24.19 -7.64 4.72
C LEU A 234 23.65 -6.23 4.52
N GLN A 235 23.67 -5.70 3.29
CA GLN A 235 23.11 -4.39 2.98
C GLN A 235 21.60 -4.35 3.22
N ILE A 236 20.85 -5.36 2.78
CA ILE A 236 19.40 -5.46 3.06
C ILE A 236 19.16 -5.47 4.58
N ILE A 237 19.96 -6.22 5.33
CA ILE A 237 19.84 -6.27 6.78
C ILE A 237 20.16 -4.90 7.42
N HIS A 238 21.21 -4.23 6.97
CA HIS A 238 21.70 -2.98 7.57
C HIS A 238 20.86 -1.76 7.21
N ASP A 239 20.59 -1.57 5.92
CA ASP A 239 20.00 -0.35 5.36
C ASP A 239 18.47 -0.42 5.27
N PHE A 240 17.92 -1.63 5.15
CA PHE A 240 16.53 -1.82 4.72
C PHE A 240 15.62 -2.53 5.73
N ILE A 241 16.13 -2.92 6.91
CA ILE A 241 15.28 -3.43 8.00
C ILE A 241 14.81 -2.31 8.91
N VAL A 242 13.49 -2.26 9.12
CA VAL A 242 12.83 -1.39 10.10
C VAL A 242 11.82 -2.15 10.94
N PHE A 243 11.60 -1.67 12.15
CA PHE A 243 10.60 -2.17 13.09
C PHE A 243 9.52 -1.11 13.23
N ASP A 244 8.45 -1.24 12.46
CA ASP A 244 7.39 -0.24 12.29
C ASP A 244 6.15 -0.65 13.07
N ALA A 245 5.88 0.01 14.20
CA ALA A 245 4.64 -0.11 14.97
C ALA A 245 4.21 -1.58 15.24
N GLY A 246 5.15 -2.44 15.65
CA GLY A 246 4.87 -3.86 15.92
C GLY A 246 5.07 -4.82 14.75
N ILE A 247 5.47 -4.33 13.58
CA ILE A 247 5.74 -5.13 12.37
C ILE A 247 7.18 -4.95 11.93
N LYS A 248 7.91 -6.05 11.71
CA LYS A 248 9.22 -6.00 11.06
C LYS A 248 9.03 -5.93 9.54
N LYS A 249 9.77 -5.04 8.88
CA LYS A 249 9.67 -4.83 7.43
C LYS A 249 11.06 -4.80 6.80
N THR A 250 11.13 -5.25 5.55
CA THR A 250 12.29 -5.12 4.65
C THR A 250 11.87 -4.43 3.35
N CYS A 251 12.82 -4.02 2.52
CA CYS A 251 12.54 -3.36 1.24
C CYS A 251 11.99 -4.31 0.18
N ARG A 252 11.16 -3.75 -0.71
CA ARG A 252 10.88 -4.29 -2.05
C ARG A 252 12.05 -4.00 -3.00
N HIS A 253 12.10 -4.71 -4.12
CA HIS A 253 13.16 -4.52 -5.12
C HIS A 253 13.20 -3.07 -5.65
N ASN A 254 12.06 -2.47 -5.97
CA ASN A 254 11.96 -1.10 -6.46
C ASN A 254 12.43 -0.06 -5.42
N GLN A 255 12.24 -0.37 -4.12
CA GLN A 255 12.70 0.48 -3.02
C GLN A 255 14.21 0.33 -2.84
N TYR A 256 14.75 -0.89 -2.91
CA TYR A 256 16.19 -1.13 -2.89
C TYR A 256 16.89 -0.37 -4.03
N PHE A 257 16.49 -0.59 -5.28
CA PHE A 257 17.12 0.05 -6.43
C PHE A 257 16.89 1.57 -6.46
N GLY A 258 15.72 2.04 -6.02
CA GLY A 258 15.44 3.46 -5.86
C GLY A 258 16.38 4.14 -4.87
N ILE A 259 16.66 3.49 -3.74
CA ILE A 259 17.61 3.97 -2.74
C ILE A 259 19.05 3.87 -3.24
N GLU A 260 19.47 2.77 -3.86
CA GLU A 260 20.83 2.66 -4.42
C GLU A 260 21.10 3.72 -5.50
N ALA A 261 20.09 4.06 -6.32
CA ALA A 261 20.17 5.18 -7.24
C ALA A 261 20.26 6.52 -6.50
N ALA A 262 19.39 6.74 -5.50
CA ALA A 262 19.39 7.97 -4.71
C ALA A 262 20.72 8.22 -3.97
N LYS A 263 21.37 7.17 -3.44
CA LYS A 263 22.71 7.27 -2.82
C LYS A 263 23.73 7.88 -3.76
N LYS A 264 23.74 7.47 -5.04
CA LYS A 264 24.63 8.03 -6.07
C LYS A 264 24.35 9.51 -6.31
N HIS A 265 23.08 9.91 -6.31
CA HIS A 265 22.67 11.32 -6.42
C HIS A 265 23.12 12.14 -5.21
N VAL A 266 22.96 11.62 -3.98
CA VAL A 266 23.43 12.27 -2.75
C VAL A 266 24.94 12.50 -2.80
N TYR A 267 25.73 11.48 -3.20
CA TYR A 267 27.18 11.62 -3.32
C TYR A 267 27.62 12.67 -4.35
N ARG A 268 26.87 12.82 -5.45
CA ARG A 268 27.12 13.86 -6.47
C ARG A 268 26.47 15.21 -6.16
N ARG A 269 25.68 15.29 -5.09
CA ARG A 269 24.87 16.46 -4.70
C ARG A 269 23.93 16.90 -5.82
N GLU A 270 23.39 15.92 -6.54
CA GLU A 270 22.43 16.12 -7.64
C GLU A 270 21.03 15.80 -7.14
N GLY A 271 20.09 16.73 -7.29
CA GLY A 271 18.68 16.45 -7.03
C GLY A 271 18.12 15.37 -7.97
N GLY A 272 16.86 15.01 -7.74
CA GLY A 272 16.09 14.30 -8.76
C GLY A 272 14.72 13.88 -8.27
N ILE A 273 14.03 13.09 -9.08
CA ILE A 273 12.65 12.64 -8.83
C ILE A 273 12.60 11.12 -8.66
N ILE A 274 12.04 10.66 -7.54
CA ILE A 274 11.65 9.26 -7.34
C ILE A 274 10.15 9.16 -7.61
N TRP A 275 9.81 8.53 -8.73
CA TRP A 275 8.43 8.23 -9.07
C TRP A 275 8.11 6.80 -8.70
N HIS A 276 7.46 6.61 -7.56
CA HIS A 276 7.01 5.30 -7.09
C HIS A 276 5.49 5.35 -6.92
N THR A 277 4.76 4.55 -7.70
CA THR A 277 3.30 4.61 -7.80
C THR A 277 2.58 4.55 -6.44
N GLN A 278 1.39 5.12 -6.37
CA GLN A 278 0.61 5.25 -5.14
C GLN A 278 0.32 3.87 -4.49
N GLY A 279 0.90 3.59 -3.32
CA GLY A 279 0.78 2.28 -2.63
C GLY A 279 2.01 1.39 -2.67
N SER A 280 3.01 1.78 -3.44
CA SER A 280 4.29 1.08 -3.53
C SER A 280 5.15 1.15 -2.26
N GLY A 281 4.76 1.96 -1.26
CA GLY A 281 5.51 2.14 -0.02
C GLY A 281 6.48 3.32 -0.03
N LYS A 282 6.16 4.38 -0.78
CA LYS A 282 6.97 5.61 -0.94
C LYS A 282 7.47 6.21 0.39
N SER A 283 6.63 6.24 1.43
CA SER A 283 7.02 6.76 2.75
C SER A 283 8.13 5.94 3.41
N LEU A 284 8.19 4.62 3.19
CA LEU A 284 9.31 3.79 3.67
C LEU A 284 10.58 4.07 2.88
N THR A 285 10.48 4.36 1.57
CA THR A 285 11.62 4.84 0.77
C THR A 285 12.19 6.13 1.37
N MET A 286 11.33 7.08 1.79
CA MET A 286 11.79 8.30 2.47
C MET A 286 12.51 7.99 3.79
N VAL A 287 11.98 7.06 4.60
CA VAL A 287 12.60 6.62 5.86
C VAL A 287 14.01 6.06 5.63
N TRP A 288 14.16 5.10 4.71
CA TRP A 288 15.47 4.48 4.45
C TRP A 288 16.46 5.49 3.88
N LEU A 289 16.04 6.39 2.98
CA LEU A 289 16.92 7.42 2.46
C LEU A 289 17.36 8.39 3.57
N ALA A 290 16.44 8.85 4.42
CA ALA A 290 16.74 9.76 5.51
C ALA A 290 17.71 9.14 6.53
N LYS A 291 17.48 7.89 6.94
CA LYS A 291 18.37 7.15 7.85
C LYS A 291 19.76 6.97 7.24
N TRP A 292 19.83 6.58 5.96
CA TRP A 292 21.11 6.41 5.29
C TRP A 292 21.87 7.74 5.18
N ILE A 293 21.20 8.85 4.84
CA ILE A 293 21.80 10.19 4.82
C ILE A 293 22.34 10.56 6.21
N ARG A 294 21.55 10.35 7.27
CA ARG A 294 21.96 10.64 8.65
C ARG A 294 23.25 9.93 9.05
N GLU A 295 23.42 8.70 8.57
CA GLU A 295 24.56 7.84 8.92
C GLU A 295 25.79 8.07 8.04
N ASN A 296 25.62 8.57 6.81
CA ASN A 296 26.68 8.66 5.81
C ASN A 296 27.09 10.10 5.45
N VAL A 297 26.29 11.09 5.82
CA VAL A 297 26.57 12.51 5.57
C VAL A 297 26.71 13.23 6.90
N LYS A 298 27.87 13.87 7.10
CA LYS A 298 28.19 14.61 8.31
C LYS A 298 27.30 15.86 8.44
N ASP A 299 26.87 16.18 9.65
CA ASP A 299 26.03 17.36 9.96
C ASP A 299 24.72 17.40 9.15
N SER A 300 24.26 16.23 8.66
CA SER A 300 23.10 16.13 7.78
C SER A 300 21.77 16.32 8.51
N ARG A 301 20.84 16.95 7.80
CA ARG A 301 19.46 17.18 8.24
C ARG A 301 18.51 16.91 7.10
N VAL A 302 17.30 16.46 7.42
CA VAL A 302 16.25 16.16 6.46
C VAL A 302 15.02 16.99 6.80
N LEU A 303 14.54 17.73 5.81
CA LEU A 303 13.27 18.44 5.84
C LEU A 303 12.30 17.78 4.86
N ILE A 304 11.19 17.26 5.35
CA ILE A 304 10.11 16.72 4.54
C ILE A 304 9.04 17.80 4.35
N VAL A 305 8.62 18.02 3.11
CA VAL A 305 7.64 19.02 2.72
C VAL A 305 6.44 18.32 2.08
N THR A 306 5.25 18.55 2.61
CA THR A 306 3.99 17.97 2.13
C THR A 306 2.98 19.07 1.76
N ASP A 307 1.99 18.77 0.92
CA ASP A 307 0.99 19.77 0.49
C ASP A 307 -0.19 19.91 1.47
N ARG A 308 -0.52 18.84 2.21
CA ARG A 308 -1.72 18.70 3.04
C ARG A 308 -1.41 18.18 4.44
N THR A 309 -2.21 18.63 5.41
CA THR A 309 -2.10 18.23 6.82
C THR A 309 -2.22 16.72 6.99
N GLU A 310 -3.12 16.05 6.26
CA GLU A 310 -3.29 14.60 6.37
C GLU A 310 -2.05 13.81 5.91
N LEU A 311 -1.32 14.32 4.91
CA LEU A 311 -0.05 13.73 4.47
C LEU A 311 1.07 14.00 5.49
N ASP A 312 1.13 15.23 6.02
CA ASP A 312 2.05 15.63 7.09
C ASP A 312 1.92 14.70 8.32
N GLU A 313 0.69 14.45 8.79
CA GLU A 313 0.40 13.53 9.89
C GLU A 313 0.73 12.07 9.56
N GLN A 314 0.56 11.66 8.30
CA GLN A 314 0.91 10.30 7.87
C GLN A 314 2.43 10.09 7.88
N ILE A 315 3.20 11.06 7.39
CA ILE A 315 4.67 11.02 7.46
C ILE A 315 5.13 11.00 8.91
N GLU A 316 4.57 11.85 9.77
CA GLU A 316 4.86 11.87 11.22
C GLU A 316 4.67 10.47 11.84
N LYS A 317 3.53 9.83 11.57
CA LYS A 317 3.23 8.47 12.05
C LYS A 317 4.22 7.44 11.53
N VAL A 318 4.59 7.47 10.25
CA VAL A 318 5.53 6.51 9.66
C VAL A 318 6.92 6.61 10.30
N PHE A 319 7.44 7.82 10.50
CA PHE A 319 8.74 8.00 11.16
C PHE A 319 8.69 7.62 12.64
N SER A 320 7.66 8.05 13.37
CA SER A 320 7.49 7.66 14.78
C SER A 320 7.35 6.13 14.95
N GLY A 321 6.70 5.45 14.00
CA GLY A 321 6.52 4.00 13.98
C GLY A 321 7.84 3.23 13.95
N VAL A 322 8.89 3.79 13.33
CA VAL A 322 10.24 3.21 13.23
C VAL A 322 11.23 3.73 14.27
N ASP A 323 10.72 4.26 15.38
CA ASP A 323 11.48 4.90 16.47
C ASP A 323 12.29 6.16 16.03
N GLU A 324 11.85 6.89 14.99
CA GLU A 324 12.49 8.16 14.57
C GLU A 324 11.58 9.36 14.92
N GLU A 325 12.08 10.24 15.77
CA GLU A 325 11.37 11.47 16.15
C GLU A 325 11.50 12.53 15.04
N ILE A 326 10.36 13.02 14.56
CA ILE A 326 10.26 14.07 13.53
C ILE A 326 9.55 15.28 14.10
N TYR A 327 10.15 16.45 13.94
CA TYR A 327 9.57 17.70 14.43
C TYR A 327 8.65 18.33 13.39
N ARG A 328 7.38 18.55 13.76
CA ARG A 328 6.40 19.21 12.88
C ARG A 328 6.37 20.72 13.11
N ALA A 329 6.85 21.48 12.13
CA ALA A 329 6.82 22.94 12.20
C ALA A 329 5.37 23.46 12.28
N LYS A 330 5.09 24.40 13.17
CA LYS A 330 3.74 24.93 13.42
C LYS A 330 3.41 26.14 12.53
N SER A 331 4.42 26.91 12.14
CA SER A 331 4.29 28.11 11.29
C SER A 331 5.55 28.34 10.46
N GLY A 332 5.52 29.29 9.52
CA GLY A 332 6.71 29.70 8.77
C GLY A 332 7.82 30.26 9.67
N ALA A 333 7.47 31.06 10.68
CA ALA A 333 8.44 31.60 11.65
C ALA A 333 9.08 30.49 12.50
N ASP A 334 8.27 29.51 12.90
CA ASP A 334 8.74 28.33 13.64
C ASP A 334 9.70 27.48 12.78
N LEU A 335 9.38 27.30 11.50
CA LEU A 335 10.25 26.60 10.55
C LEU A 335 11.60 27.32 10.38
N VAL A 336 11.59 28.65 10.17
CA VAL A 336 12.81 29.45 10.08
C VAL A 336 13.65 29.34 11.36
N ALA A 337 13.02 29.46 12.53
CA ALA A 337 13.72 29.31 13.81
C ALA A 337 14.34 27.92 13.97
N THR A 338 13.61 26.87 13.57
CA THR A 338 14.05 25.47 13.61
C THR A 338 15.22 25.21 12.66
N LEU A 339 15.19 25.78 11.45
CA LEU A 339 16.27 25.64 10.47
C LEU A 339 17.53 26.42 10.89
N ASN A 340 17.38 27.51 11.64
CA ASN A 340 18.50 28.29 12.19
C ASN A 340 19.18 27.63 13.40
N GLN A 341 18.71 26.47 13.85
CA GLN A 341 19.31 25.64 14.90
C GLN A 341 19.83 24.32 14.31
N PRO A 342 20.90 23.71 14.85
CA PRO A 342 21.43 22.44 14.35
C PRO A 342 20.51 21.24 14.65
N ASN A 343 19.64 21.35 15.65
CA ASN A 343 18.64 20.35 16.02
C ASN A 343 17.24 20.94 15.91
N PRO A 344 16.22 20.13 15.58
CA PRO A 344 16.28 18.69 15.29
C PRO A 344 16.83 18.40 13.88
N TRP A 345 17.32 17.17 13.69
CA TRP A 345 17.87 16.71 12.40
C TRP A 345 16.77 16.38 11.38
N LEU A 346 15.59 15.96 11.85
CA LEU A 346 14.45 15.58 11.02
C LEU A 346 13.27 16.52 11.29
N VAL A 347 12.80 17.18 10.25
CA VAL A 347 11.75 18.20 10.30
C VAL A 347 10.69 17.88 9.25
N CYS A 348 9.42 18.08 9.58
CA CYS A 348 8.31 18.08 8.63
C CYS A 348 7.61 19.44 8.58
N SER A 349 7.20 19.86 7.40
CA SER A 349 6.46 21.11 7.21
C SER A 349 5.47 21.03 6.05
N LEU A 350 4.39 21.79 6.18
CA LEU A 350 3.47 22.03 5.08
C LEU A 350 4.08 23.03 4.11
N VAL A 351 3.84 22.80 2.81
CA VAL A 351 4.39 23.64 1.75
C VAL A 351 3.90 25.07 1.86
N HIS A 352 2.66 25.31 2.30
CA HIS A 352 2.12 26.66 2.42
C HIS A 352 2.75 27.48 3.56
N LYS A 353 3.51 26.85 4.46
CA LYS A 353 4.32 27.57 5.46
C LYS A 353 5.50 28.29 4.81
N PHE A 354 5.84 27.94 3.56
CA PHE A 354 6.74 28.65 2.66
C PHE A 354 6.02 29.65 1.75
N GLY A 355 4.69 29.84 1.84
CA GLY A 355 3.94 30.77 0.99
C GLY A 355 2.44 30.46 0.90
N ARG A 356 1.57 31.47 0.87
CA ARG A 356 0.13 31.26 0.64
C ARG A 356 -0.10 30.76 -0.79
N GLN A 357 -0.71 29.59 -0.94
CA GLN A 357 -1.33 29.20 -2.21
C GLN A 357 -2.54 30.12 -2.45
N SER A 358 -2.43 31.08 -3.37
CA SER A 358 -3.61 31.64 -4.03
C SER A 358 -3.86 30.84 -5.30
N GLU A 359 -5.06 30.29 -5.45
CA GLU A 359 -5.53 29.68 -6.70
C GLU A 359 -5.65 30.71 -7.85
N SER A 360 -5.51 32.00 -7.55
CA SER A 360 -5.34 33.05 -8.53
C SER A 360 -3.85 33.19 -8.89
N GLU A 361 -3.57 33.17 -10.20
CA GLU A 361 -2.30 33.52 -10.86
C GLU A 361 -1.91 35.01 -10.65
N ASN A 362 -2.16 35.59 -9.47
CA ASN A 362 -1.71 36.94 -9.17
C ASN A 362 -0.29 36.91 -8.61
N ASP A 363 0.66 36.98 -9.53
CA ASP A 363 2.11 37.03 -9.30
C ASP A 363 2.56 38.03 -8.21
N LYS A 364 1.82 39.10 -7.97
CA LYS A 364 2.16 40.15 -6.99
C LYS A 364 2.14 39.68 -5.54
N ALA A 365 1.15 38.86 -5.16
CA ALA A 365 1.01 38.45 -3.75
C ALA A 365 2.15 37.53 -3.28
N THR A 366 2.68 36.72 -4.21
CA THR A 366 3.78 35.79 -3.93
C THR A 366 5.14 36.50 -3.95
N ASP A 367 5.35 37.48 -4.84
CA ASP A 367 6.58 38.27 -4.87
C ASP A 367 6.68 39.19 -3.64
N GLU A 368 5.56 39.80 -3.23
CA GLU A 368 5.42 40.52 -1.96
C GLU A 368 5.72 39.61 -0.77
N PHE A 369 5.22 38.37 -0.80
CA PHE A 369 5.51 37.37 0.22
C PHE A 369 6.99 36.97 0.27
N ILE A 370 7.65 36.69 -0.86
CA ILE A 370 9.10 36.38 -0.87
C ILE A 370 9.90 37.57 -0.34
N ALA A 371 9.50 38.81 -0.68
CA ALA A 371 10.13 40.02 -0.17
C ALA A 371 9.88 40.21 1.34
N GLU A 372 8.67 39.95 1.84
CA GLU A 372 8.32 39.98 3.25
C GLU A 372 9.04 38.88 4.04
N LEU A 373 9.18 37.69 3.44
CA LEU A 373 9.90 36.58 4.03
C LEU A 373 11.39 36.91 4.13
N LYS A 374 12.01 37.42 3.06
CA LYS A 374 13.39 37.94 3.11
C LYS A 374 13.58 39.04 4.16
N LYS A 375 12.60 39.91 4.39
CA LYS A 375 12.64 40.96 5.42
C LYS A 375 12.48 40.43 6.85
N SER A 376 11.76 39.31 7.01
CA SER A 376 11.47 38.71 8.32
C SER A 376 12.50 37.66 8.74
N LEU A 377 13.35 37.19 7.81
CA LEU A 377 14.52 36.39 8.15
C LEU A 377 15.47 37.21 9.05
N PRO A 378 15.93 36.66 10.19
CA PRO A 378 16.98 37.27 10.98
C PRO A 378 18.22 37.60 10.12
N THR A 379 18.92 38.69 10.45
CA THR A 379 20.11 39.12 9.69
C THR A 379 21.26 38.09 9.74
N ASP A 380 21.28 37.24 10.76
CA ASP A 380 22.21 36.14 10.97
C ASP A 380 21.65 34.78 10.55
N PHE A 381 20.49 34.75 9.88
CA PHE A 381 19.86 33.50 9.46
C PHE A 381 20.75 32.74 8.48
N SER A 382 21.04 31.51 8.84
CA SER A 382 21.63 30.52 7.94
C SER A 382 21.10 29.16 8.34
N VAL A 383 20.72 28.34 7.35
CA VAL A 383 20.42 26.93 7.60
C VAL A 383 21.63 26.28 8.25
N LYS A 384 21.45 25.70 9.44
CA LYS A 384 22.53 24.99 10.14
C LYS A 384 22.54 23.53 9.69
N GLY A 385 23.71 23.02 9.35
CA GLY A 385 23.90 21.65 8.87
C GLY A 385 23.61 21.49 7.37
N GLU A 386 23.92 20.30 6.86
CA GLU A 386 23.73 19.93 5.46
C GLU A 386 22.29 19.46 5.22
N LEU A 387 21.46 20.35 4.65
CA LEU A 387 20.03 20.10 4.51
C LEU A 387 19.67 19.35 3.21
N PHE A 388 18.90 18.29 3.37
CA PHE A 388 18.22 17.56 2.29
C PHE A 388 16.72 17.81 2.39
N VAL A 389 16.09 18.21 1.29
CA VAL A 389 14.66 18.52 1.24
C VAL A 389 13.94 17.45 0.44
N PHE A 390 13.06 16.70 1.10
CA PHE A 390 12.19 15.74 0.45
C PHE A 390 10.84 16.39 0.21
N VAL A 391 10.41 16.48 -1.05
CA VAL A 391 9.11 17.07 -1.39
C VAL A 391 8.17 15.95 -1.79
N ASP A 392 7.16 15.67 -0.97
CA ASP A 392 6.12 14.69 -1.29
C ASP A 392 5.09 15.26 -2.27
N GLU A 393 4.54 14.40 -3.14
CA GLU A 393 3.68 14.76 -4.26
C GLU A 393 4.20 16.00 -5.03
N CYS A 394 5.48 15.95 -5.38
CA CYS A 394 6.24 17.11 -5.87
C CYS A 394 5.68 17.76 -7.14
N HIS A 395 4.79 17.08 -7.87
CA HIS A 395 4.07 17.65 -9.02
C HIS A 395 3.05 18.74 -8.62
N ARG A 396 2.57 18.76 -7.35
CA ARG A 396 1.61 19.76 -6.86
C ARG A 396 2.26 21.04 -6.35
N THR A 397 3.52 20.94 -5.94
CA THR A 397 4.33 22.05 -5.41
C THR A 397 5.09 22.79 -6.51
N GLN A 398 4.71 22.57 -7.78
CA GLN A 398 5.32 23.10 -9.01
C GLN A 398 4.90 24.52 -9.39
N SER A 399 4.21 25.27 -8.52
CA SER A 399 4.22 26.72 -8.69
C SER A 399 5.68 27.14 -8.53
N GLY A 400 6.38 27.38 -9.65
CA GLY A 400 7.82 27.67 -9.70
C GLY A 400 8.26 28.71 -8.66
N LYS A 401 7.37 29.64 -8.32
CA LYS A 401 7.56 30.65 -7.28
C LYS A 401 7.68 30.11 -5.84
N LEU A 402 7.01 29.00 -5.52
CA LEU A 402 7.10 28.37 -4.19
C LEU A 402 8.40 27.56 -4.07
N HIS A 403 8.86 26.98 -5.17
CA HIS A 403 10.24 26.47 -5.25
C HIS A 403 11.28 27.60 -5.13
N GLU A 404 11.07 28.75 -5.78
CA GLU A 404 11.93 29.93 -5.62
C GLU A 404 11.94 30.45 -4.16
N ALA A 405 10.79 30.44 -3.48
CA ALA A 405 10.69 30.76 -2.06
C ALA A 405 11.50 29.76 -1.20
N MET A 406 11.38 28.45 -1.48
CA MET A 406 12.19 27.43 -0.81
C MET A 406 13.69 27.63 -1.08
N LYS A 407 14.11 27.82 -2.33
CA LYS A 407 15.51 28.11 -2.69
C LYS A 407 16.02 29.41 -2.07
N THR A 408 15.15 30.37 -1.79
CA THR A 408 15.52 31.58 -1.06
C THR A 408 15.85 31.28 0.41
N ILE A 409 15.09 30.41 1.07
CA ILE A 409 15.30 30.05 2.49
C ILE A 409 16.41 29.01 2.65
N VAL A 410 16.48 28.04 1.74
CA VAL A 410 17.39 26.89 1.79
C VAL A 410 18.20 26.76 0.49
N PRO A 411 19.05 27.75 0.14
CA PRO A 411 19.71 27.83 -1.18
C PRO A 411 20.64 26.65 -1.47
N GLU A 412 21.37 26.18 -0.46
CA GLU A 412 22.36 25.10 -0.58
C GLU A 412 21.76 23.69 -0.41
N ALA A 413 20.44 23.59 -0.21
CA ALA A 413 19.80 22.30 0.02
C ALA A 413 19.67 21.49 -1.27
N MET A 414 19.87 20.17 -1.14
CA MET A 414 19.59 19.20 -2.18
C MET A 414 18.11 18.79 -2.12
N PHE A 415 17.40 18.89 -3.25
CA PHE A 415 15.99 18.57 -3.35
C PHE A 415 15.78 17.18 -3.97
N VAL A 416 14.98 16.35 -3.31
CA VAL A 416 14.51 15.07 -3.84
C VAL A 416 12.98 15.11 -3.90
N GLY A 417 12.45 15.08 -5.12
CA GLY A 417 11.01 15.02 -5.36
C GLY A 417 10.52 13.59 -5.26
N PHE A 418 9.43 13.36 -4.53
CA PHE A 418 8.71 12.10 -4.50
C PHE A 418 7.33 12.30 -5.12
N THR A 419 6.90 11.37 -5.98
CA THR A 419 5.57 11.42 -6.58
C THR A 419 4.96 10.04 -6.71
N GLY A 420 3.66 9.93 -6.42
CA GLY A 420 2.84 8.74 -6.67
C GLY A 420 2.23 8.69 -8.07
N THR A 421 2.31 9.79 -8.83
CA THR A 421 1.69 9.95 -10.16
C THR A 421 2.74 10.38 -11.20
N PRO A 422 2.52 10.10 -12.50
CA PRO A 422 3.38 10.60 -13.56
C PRO A 422 3.46 12.13 -13.56
N LEU A 423 4.51 12.71 -14.14
CA LEU A 423 4.55 14.17 -14.35
C LEU A 423 3.71 14.54 -15.58
N MET A 424 2.86 15.55 -15.47
CA MET A 424 2.10 16.05 -16.62
C MET A 424 3.02 16.67 -17.68
N LYS A 425 2.67 16.51 -18.96
CA LYS A 425 3.36 17.07 -20.13
C LYS A 425 3.75 18.54 -19.96
N LYS A 426 2.79 19.36 -19.49
CA LYS A 426 2.99 20.81 -19.31
C LYS A 426 3.99 21.16 -18.19
N ASP A 427 4.09 20.33 -17.15
CA ASP A 427 4.88 20.60 -15.95
C ASP A 427 6.17 19.77 -15.90
N LYS A 428 6.32 18.77 -16.76
CA LYS A 428 7.46 17.84 -16.81
C LYS A 428 8.78 18.58 -16.95
N LYS A 429 8.86 19.52 -17.89
CA LYS A 429 10.07 20.34 -18.11
C LYS A 429 10.46 21.12 -16.86
N LYS A 430 9.49 21.84 -16.27
CA LYS A 430 9.69 22.65 -15.08
C LYS A 430 10.06 21.81 -13.86
N SER A 431 9.43 20.66 -13.69
CA SER A 431 9.74 19.71 -12.62
C SER A 431 11.17 19.19 -12.72
N ILE A 432 11.63 18.87 -13.94
CA ILE A 432 13.00 18.43 -14.21
C ILE A 432 14.00 19.58 -14.02
N GLU A 433 13.66 20.81 -14.40
CA GLU A 433 14.47 22.00 -14.11
C GLU A 433 14.63 22.24 -12.60
N ILE A 434 13.57 22.00 -11.83
CA ILE A 434 13.52 22.24 -10.38
C ILE A 434 14.23 21.13 -9.59
N PHE A 435 13.87 19.88 -9.84
CA PHE A 435 14.31 18.73 -9.04
C PHE A 435 15.48 18.00 -9.68
N GLY A 436 15.63 18.04 -11.01
CA GLY A 436 16.54 17.18 -11.76
C GLY A 436 15.82 16.02 -12.47
N SER A 437 16.59 15.15 -13.11
CA SER A 437 16.05 13.98 -13.80
C SER A 437 15.43 12.96 -12.84
N TYR A 438 14.72 11.97 -13.38
CA TYR A 438 14.30 10.83 -12.58
C TYR A 438 15.53 10.10 -12.00
N ILE A 439 15.51 9.86 -10.69
CA ILE A 439 16.45 9.00 -9.98
C ILE A 439 16.05 7.54 -10.21
N HIS A 440 14.75 7.25 -10.08
CA HIS A 440 14.18 5.91 -10.25
C HIS A 440 12.67 5.99 -10.49
N THR A 441 12.13 5.08 -11.29
CA THR A 441 10.69 4.94 -11.57
C THR A 441 10.19 3.55 -11.17
N TYR A 442 8.97 3.47 -10.65
CA TYR A 442 8.24 2.23 -10.41
C TYR A 442 6.75 2.53 -10.63
N LYS A 443 6.28 2.17 -11.81
CA LYS A 443 5.00 2.59 -12.38
C LYS A 443 3.84 1.71 -11.90
N PHE A 444 2.63 2.08 -12.30
CA PHE A 444 1.39 1.41 -11.87
C PHE A 444 1.32 -0.03 -12.37
N ASP A 445 1.58 -0.26 -13.65
CA ASP A 445 1.61 -1.57 -14.31
C ASP A 445 2.63 -2.52 -13.67
N GLU A 446 3.81 -2.01 -13.34
CA GLU A 446 4.84 -2.77 -12.60
C GLU A 446 4.31 -3.19 -11.21
N ALA A 447 3.67 -2.28 -10.49
CA ALA A 447 3.13 -2.57 -9.17
C ALA A 447 1.93 -3.52 -9.19
N VAL A 448 1.10 -3.49 -10.23
CA VAL A 448 0.03 -4.48 -10.45
C VAL A 448 0.63 -5.84 -10.79
N SER A 449 1.62 -5.88 -11.71
CA SER A 449 2.32 -7.13 -12.09
C SER A 449 3.03 -7.79 -10.91
N ASP A 450 3.53 -6.98 -9.97
CA ASP A 450 4.17 -7.45 -8.74
C ASP A 450 3.19 -7.85 -7.64
N GLY A 451 1.87 -7.63 -7.82
CA GLY A 451 0.86 -7.86 -6.79
C GLY A 451 0.98 -6.89 -5.60
N VAL A 452 1.61 -5.73 -5.79
CA VAL A 452 1.81 -4.70 -4.76
C VAL A 452 0.56 -3.85 -4.58
N VAL A 453 -0.16 -3.60 -5.67
CA VAL A 453 -1.49 -2.98 -5.71
C VAL A 453 -2.40 -3.80 -6.62
N LEU A 454 -3.70 -3.65 -6.46
CA LEU A 454 -4.70 -4.28 -7.32
C LEU A 454 -4.91 -3.49 -8.59
N ASP A 455 -5.47 -4.16 -9.59
CA ASP A 455 -5.91 -3.53 -10.82
C ASP A 455 -7.18 -2.67 -10.61
N LEU A 456 -7.46 -1.79 -11.57
CA LEU A 456 -8.62 -0.90 -11.55
C LEU A 456 -9.57 -1.20 -12.71
N ARG A 457 -10.81 -1.58 -12.36
CA ARG A 457 -11.91 -1.85 -13.30
C ARG A 457 -12.75 -0.59 -13.46
N TYR A 458 -12.88 -0.12 -14.68
CA TYR A 458 -13.66 1.07 -15.00
C TYR A 458 -15.01 0.70 -15.63
N GLU A 459 -16.04 1.42 -15.22
CA GLU A 459 -17.39 1.34 -15.76
C GLU A 459 -18.01 2.75 -15.82
N ALA A 460 -18.48 3.17 -17.00
CA ALA A 460 -19.31 4.36 -17.12
C ALA A 460 -20.79 4.00 -17.03
N ARG A 461 -21.55 4.79 -16.26
CA ARG A 461 -23.00 4.66 -16.15
C ARG A 461 -23.67 5.96 -16.54
N ASP A 462 -24.42 5.92 -17.63
CA ASP A 462 -25.20 7.07 -18.06
C ASP A 462 -26.43 7.24 -17.16
N ILE A 463 -26.48 8.35 -16.44
CA ILE A 463 -27.67 8.78 -15.71
C ILE A 463 -28.12 10.09 -16.33
N ASP A 464 -29.20 9.96 -17.09
CA ASP A 464 -29.83 10.97 -17.94
C ASP A 464 -29.89 12.33 -17.22
N GLN A 465 -29.08 13.29 -17.70
CA GLN A 465 -28.93 14.60 -17.06
C GLN A 465 -30.09 15.55 -17.37
N HIS A 466 -30.99 15.17 -18.28
CA HIS A 466 -32.01 16.05 -18.83
C HIS A 466 -33.35 15.94 -18.09
N ILE A 467 -33.95 17.09 -17.81
CA ILE A 467 -35.30 17.16 -17.20
C ILE A 467 -36.30 16.59 -18.22
N LYS A 468 -36.91 15.44 -17.91
CA LYS A 468 -37.92 14.76 -18.76
C LYS A 468 -39.12 15.64 -19.16
N SER A 469 -39.32 16.81 -18.53
CA SER A 469 -40.31 17.80 -19.00
C SER A 469 -39.98 19.25 -18.63
N GLN A 470 -38.94 19.85 -19.21
CA GLN A 470 -38.66 21.30 -19.10
C GLN A 470 -39.92 22.14 -19.36
N LYS A 471 -40.73 21.72 -20.34
CA LYS A 471 -41.99 22.35 -20.76
C LYS A 471 -43.04 22.45 -19.64
N LYS A 472 -43.26 21.39 -18.86
CA LYS A 472 -44.23 21.40 -17.74
C LYS A 472 -43.76 22.30 -16.59
N VAL A 473 -42.45 22.38 -16.39
CA VAL A 473 -41.85 23.22 -15.35
C VAL A 473 -41.97 24.71 -15.72
N ASP A 474 -41.73 25.04 -16.98
CA ASP A 474 -41.91 26.39 -17.50
C ASP A 474 -43.40 26.80 -17.53
N GLU A 475 -44.31 25.88 -17.87
CA GLU A 475 -45.77 26.08 -17.81
C GLU A 475 -46.27 26.35 -16.37
N TRP A 476 -45.76 25.61 -15.38
CA TRP A 476 -46.07 25.85 -13.96
C TRP A 476 -45.55 27.21 -13.47
N PHE A 477 -44.34 27.60 -13.88
CA PHE A 477 -43.77 28.90 -13.54
C PHE A 477 -44.60 30.05 -14.14
N GLU A 478 -44.99 29.95 -15.40
CA GLU A 478 -45.87 30.93 -16.04
C GLU A 478 -47.24 30.99 -15.34
N ALA A 479 -47.81 29.84 -14.96
CA ALA A 479 -49.07 29.79 -14.22
C ALA A 479 -48.99 30.47 -12.83
N LYS A 480 -47.90 30.28 -12.09
CA LYS A 480 -47.69 30.88 -10.75
C LYS A 480 -47.24 32.35 -10.79
N THR A 481 -46.74 32.84 -11.93
CA THR A 481 -46.23 34.22 -12.07
C THR A 481 -47.12 35.15 -12.89
N ARG A 482 -48.32 34.71 -13.29
CA ARG A 482 -49.30 35.46 -14.11
C ARG A 482 -49.67 36.86 -13.58
N GLY A 483 -49.53 37.12 -12.28
CA GLY A 483 -49.90 38.40 -11.64
C GLY A 483 -48.73 39.32 -11.25
N LEU A 484 -47.48 38.97 -11.57
CA LEU A 484 -46.30 39.73 -11.13
C LEU A 484 -45.89 40.82 -12.13
N SER A 485 -45.39 41.95 -11.62
CA SER A 485 -44.79 43.02 -12.44
C SER A 485 -43.53 42.54 -13.17
N ARG A 486 -43.13 43.22 -14.26
CA ARG A 486 -41.98 42.80 -15.08
C ARG A 486 -40.66 42.71 -14.28
N LEU A 487 -40.43 43.64 -13.36
CA LEU A 487 -39.27 43.64 -12.45
C LEU A 487 -39.31 42.48 -11.45
N ALA A 488 -40.47 42.22 -10.84
CA ALA A 488 -40.65 41.11 -9.90
C ALA A 488 -40.53 39.74 -10.58
N LYS A 489 -41.07 39.59 -11.80
CA LYS A 489 -40.95 38.37 -12.60
C LYS A 489 -39.50 38.08 -13.01
N THR A 490 -38.70 39.11 -13.32
CA THR A 490 -37.26 38.95 -13.61
C THR A 490 -36.46 38.51 -12.38
N GLN A 491 -36.71 39.09 -11.19
CA GLN A 491 -36.08 38.64 -9.94
C GLN A 491 -36.48 37.21 -9.58
N LEU A 492 -37.76 36.85 -9.74
CA LEU A 492 -38.21 35.48 -9.54
C LEU A 492 -37.60 34.51 -10.55
N LYS A 493 -37.43 34.91 -11.81
CA LYS A 493 -36.85 34.08 -12.87
C LYS A 493 -35.37 33.75 -12.60
N GLN A 494 -34.61 34.68 -12.02
CA GLN A 494 -33.24 34.40 -11.55
C GLN A 494 -33.22 33.37 -10.41
N LYS A 495 -34.11 33.50 -9.41
CA LYS A 495 -34.27 32.50 -8.34
C LYS A 495 -34.79 31.16 -8.87
N TRP A 496 -35.66 31.18 -9.88
CA TRP A 496 -36.28 30.01 -10.49
C TRP A 496 -35.30 29.15 -11.29
N GLY A 497 -34.40 29.78 -12.06
CA GLY A 497 -33.32 29.05 -12.74
C GLY A 497 -32.40 28.32 -11.75
N THR A 498 -32.25 28.85 -10.53
CA THR A 498 -31.54 28.18 -9.43
C THR A 498 -32.35 27.00 -8.87
N MET A 499 -33.65 27.16 -8.64
CA MET A 499 -34.54 26.07 -8.20
C MET A 499 -34.65 24.92 -9.22
N GLN A 500 -34.72 25.22 -10.53
CA GLN A 500 -34.73 24.19 -11.60
C GLN A 500 -33.46 23.35 -11.58
N LYS A 501 -32.29 23.98 -11.38
CA LYS A 501 -31.00 23.27 -11.23
C LYS A 501 -30.97 22.41 -9.97
N VAL A 502 -31.53 22.88 -8.86
CA VAL A 502 -31.61 22.10 -7.61
C VAL A 502 -32.53 20.88 -7.75
N LEU A 503 -33.72 21.05 -8.33
CA LEU A 503 -34.69 19.96 -8.51
C LEU A 503 -34.18 18.88 -9.48
N SER A 504 -33.53 19.28 -10.58
CA SER A 504 -32.89 18.35 -11.51
C SER A 504 -31.72 17.61 -10.87
N SER A 505 -30.85 18.31 -10.11
CA SER A 505 -29.75 17.68 -9.38
C SER A 505 -30.26 16.66 -8.36
N LYS A 506 -31.36 16.94 -7.65
CA LYS A 506 -31.93 15.99 -6.68
C LYS A 506 -32.49 14.74 -7.36
N SER A 507 -33.27 14.90 -8.43
CA SER A 507 -33.82 13.76 -9.18
C SER A 507 -32.72 12.86 -9.77
N ARG A 508 -31.61 13.45 -10.23
CA ARG A 508 -30.44 12.69 -10.68
C ARG A 508 -29.73 11.98 -9.52
N LEU A 509 -29.52 12.66 -8.39
CA LEU A 509 -28.94 12.02 -7.20
C LEU A 509 -29.79 10.86 -6.68
N GLU A 510 -31.12 10.95 -6.76
CA GLU A 510 -32.01 9.82 -6.42
C GLU A 510 -31.77 8.59 -7.31
N GLN A 511 -31.43 8.79 -8.59
CA GLN A 511 -31.06 7.69 -9.49
C GLN A 511 -29.69 7.11 -9.14
N ILE A 512 -28.69 7.97 -8.88
CA ILE A 512 -27.37 7.54 -8.40
C ILE A 512 -27.49 6.73 -7.11
N VAL A 513 -28.29 7.20 -6.15
CA VAL A 513 -28.48 6.49 -4.88
C VAL A 513 -29.11 5.12 -5.10
N LYS A 514 -30.13 5.01 -5.97
CA LYS A 514 -30.73 3.72 -6.31
C LYS A 514 -29.74 2.76 -6.96
N ASP A 515 -28.90 3.27 -7.84
CA ASP A 515 -27.86 2.49 -8.51
C ASP A 515 -26.81 1.98 -7.51
N ILE A 516 -26.34 2.84 -6.60
CA ILE A 516 -25.42 2.44 -5.51
C ILE A 516 -26.09 1.40 -4.59
N LEU A 517 -27.37 1.54 -4.26
CA LEU A 517 -28.08 0.55 -3.45
C LEU A 517 -28.16 -0.80 -4.16
N LEU A 518 -28.43 -0.82 -5.46
CA LEU A 518 -28.43 -2.04 -6.25
C LEU A 518 -27.05 -2.72 -6.21
N ASP A 519 -25.97 -1.95 -6.36
CA ASP A 519 -24.62 -2.50 -6.23
C ASP A 519 -24.35 -3.04 -4.81
N MET A 520 -24.84 -2.35 -3.78
CA MET A 520 -24.69 -2.78 -2.38
C MET A 520 -25.34 -4.14 -2.10
N ASP A 521 -26.38 -4.48 -2.86
CA ASP A 521 -27.13 -5.74 -2.74
C ASP A 521 -26.66 -6.83 -3.71
N THR A 522 -25.99 -6.47 -4.80
CA THR A 522 -25.67 -7.42 -5.89
C THR A 522 -24.18 -7.66 -6.11
N LYS A 523 -23.30 -6.71 -5.75
CA LYS A 523 -21.86 -6.85 -5.99
C LYS A 523 -21.22 -7.64 -4.83
N PRO A 524 -20.46 -8.72 -5.09
CA PRO A 524 -20.10 -9.71 -4.07
C PRO A 524 -19.52 -9.14 -2.77
N ARG A 525 -18.48 -8.30 -2.86
CA ARG A 525 -17.84 -7.74 -1.65
C ARG A 525 -18.73 -6.76 -0.89
N LEU A 526 -19.58 -6.00 -1.60
CA LEU A 526 -20.51 -5.08 -0.95
C LEU A 526 -21.65 -5.86 -0.28
N MET A 527 -22.23 -6.84 -0.99
CA MET A 527 -23.29 -7.71 -0.49
C MET A 527 -22.84 -8.47 0.77
N ASP A 528 -21.66 -9.07 0.75
CA ASP A 528 -21.07 -9.80 1.89
C ASP A 528 -20.62 -8.89 3.05
N SER A 529 -20.75 -7.57 2.91
CA SER A 529 -20.33 -6.58 3.91
C SER A 529 -18.83 -6.60 4.26
N ARG A 530 -18.01 -7.19 3.39
CA ARG A 530 -16.53 -7.24 3.52
C ARG A 530 -15.85 -6.05 2.85
N GLY A 531 -16.50 -5.46 1.85
CA GLY A 531 -16.07 -4.22 1.20
C GLY A 531 -17.02 -3.06 1.49
N ASN A 532 -16.53 -1.84 1.29
CA ASN A 532 -17.30 -0.62 1.33
C ASN A 532 -16.91 0.32 0.18
N ALA A 533 -17.56 1.48 0.11
CA ALA A 533 -17.44 2.38 -1.03
C ALA A 533 -17.25 3.85 -0.65
N LEU A 534 -16.76 4.63 -1.63
CA LEU A 534 -16.67 6.09 -1.58
C LEU A 534 -17.60 6.68 -2.66
N LEU A 535 -18.33 7.74 -2.33
CA LEU A 535 -19.07 8.56 -3.30
C LEU A 535 -18.47 9.97 -3.37
N VAL A 536 -17.94 10.35 -4.53
CA VAL A 536 -17.34 11.66 -4.77
C VAL A 536 -18.37 12.60 -5.38
N CYS A 537 -18.87 13.54 -4.60
CA CYS A 537 -19.83 14.55 -5.04
C CYS A 537 -19.12 15.84 -5.49
N SER A 538 -19.76 16.60 -6.39
CA SER A 538 -19.20 17.86 -6.89
C SER A 538 -19.19 19.02 -5.88
N SER A 539 -20.01 18.95 -4.83
CA SER A 539 -20.10 19.99 -3.79
C SER A 539 -20.63 19.44 -2.47
N VAL A 540 -20.38 20.18 -1.38
CA VAL A 540 -20.92 19.86 -0.05
C VAL A 540 -22.45 19.82 -0.06
N TYR A 541 -23.09 20.68 -0.86
CA TYR A 541 -24.55 20.67 -1.00
C TYR A 541 -25.07 19.37 -1.60
N GLN A 542 -24.42 18.87 -2.66
CA GLN A 542 -24.77 17.58 -3.23
C GLN A 542 -24.48 16.43 -2.27
N ALA A 543 -23.36 16.49 -1.53
CA ALA A 543 -23.04 15.48 -0.51
C ALA A 543 -24.13 15.41 0.58
N CYS A 544 -24.60 16.56 1.09
CA CYS A 544 -25.71 16.63 2.04
C CYS A 544 -27.03 16.12 1.43
N THR A 545 -27.28 16.42 0.15
CA THR A 545 -28.48 15.94 -0.55
C THR A 545 -28.45 14.42 -0.72
N ALA A 546 -27.32 13.85 -1.15
CA ALA A 546 -27.12 12.41 -1.28
C ALA A 546 -27.29 11.72 0.09
N TYR A 547 -26.68 12.27 1.14
CA TYR A 547 -26.84 11.76 2.51
C TYR A 547 -28.30 11.76 2.96
N ASP A 548 -29.05 12.85 2.75
CA ASP A 548 -30.48 12.92 3.11
C ASP A 548 -31.33 11.87 2.36
N ILE A 549 -30.94 11.49 1.15
CA ILE A 549 -31.58 10.40 0.41
C ILE A 549 -31.18 9.04 1.00
N PHE A 550 -29.88 8.78 1.23
CA PHE A 550 -29.41 7.54 1.86
C PHE A 550 -29.95 7.34 3.28
N ASN A 551 -30.21 8.41 4.04
CA ASN A 551 -30.78 8.32 5.38
C ASN A 551 -32.25 7.83 5.40
N LYS A 552 -32.86 7.65 4.21
CA LYS A 552 -34.21 7.11 4.01
C LYS A 552 -34.21 5.69 3.42
N THR A 553 -33.05 5.02 3.45
CA THR A 553 -32.85 3.68 2.90
C THR A 553 -32.27 2.76 3.97
N ASP A 554 -32.04 1.49 3.62
CA ASP A 554 -31.45 0.50 4.54
C ASP A 554 -29.99 0.79 4.92
N LEU A 555 -29.37 1.80 4.30
CA LEU A 555 -28.04 2.31 4.66
C LEU A 555 -28.08 3.38 5.77
N LYS A 556 -29.25 3.73 6.31
CA LYS A 556 -29.36 4.63 7.46
C LYS A 556 -28.42 4.19 8.59
N GLY A 557 -27.65 5.14 9.13
CA GLY A 557 -26.64 4.88 10.17
C GLY A 557 -25.33 4.25 9.68
N LYS A 558 -25.23 3.86 8.40
CA LYS A 558 -24.04 3.23 7.79
C LYS A 558 -23.36 4.11 6.74
N VAL A 559 -23.80 5.36 6.62
CA VAL A 559 -23.26 6.37 5.69
C VAL A 559 -22.81 7.58 6.48
N ALA A 560 -21.70 8.21 6.08
CA ALA A 560 -21.25 9.47 6.67
C ALA A 560 -20.71 10.43 5.61
N ILE A 561 -20.82 11.74 5.88
CA ILE A 561 -20.26 12.80 5.06
C ILE A 561 -18.92 13.23 5.66
N VAL A 562 -17.84 13.24 4.85
CA VAL A 562 -16.53 13.76 5.24
C VAL A 562 -16.08 14.83 4.25
N THR A 563 -16.15 16.10 4.66
CA THR A 563 -15.71 17.25 3.85
C THR A 563 -14.98 18.29 4.72
N SER A 564 -14.51 19.38 4.10
CA SER A 564 -13.94 20.54 4.81
C SER A 564 -14.98 21.41 5.51
N TYR A 565 -16.28 21.15 5.35
CA TYR A 565 -17.34 21.94 5.97
C TYR A 565 -17.45 21.69 7.48
N GLN A 566 -17.49 22.77 8.27
CA GLN A 566 -17.80 22.75 9.69
C GLN A 566 -19.12 23.50 9.98
N PRO A 567 -20.09 22.87 10.66
CA PRO A 567 -21.40 23.47 10.94
C PRO A 567 -21.33 24.47 12.11
N THR A 568 -20.74 25.65 11.88
CA THR A 568 -20.64 26.73 12.88
C THR A 568 -21.76 27.76 12.71
N ALA A 569 -22.18 28.45 13.78
CA ALA A 569 -23.21 29.50 13.69
C ALA A 569 -22.80 30.63 12.70
N SER A 570 -21.50 30.87 12.52
CA SER A 570 -20.98 31.79 11.51
C SER A 570 -21.28 31.37 10.07
N SER A 571 -21.47 30.07 9.79
CA SER A 571 -21.74 29.58 8.43
C SER A 571 -23.13 29.95 7.91
N ILE A 572 -24.06 30.31 8.80
CA ILE A 572 -25.45 30.70 8.49
C ILE A 572 -25.74 32.18 8.79
N LYS A 573 -24.71 32.98 9.11
CA LYS A 573 -24.87 34.39 9.46
C LYS A 573 -25.51 35.18 8.30
N GLY A 574 -26.63 35.85 8.57
CA GLY A 574 -27.35 36.69 7.60
C GLY A 574 -28.39 35.95 6.75
N GLU A 575 -28.67 34.69 7.03
CA GLU A 575 -29.63 33.88 6.27
C GLU A 575 -31.09 34.00 6.79
N GLU A 576 -31.33 34.64 7.95
CA GLU A 576 -32.68 34.85 8.54
C GLU A 576 -33.59 35.78 7.73
N THR A 577 -33.06 36.57 6.79
CA THR A 577 -33.83 37.59 6.04
C THR A 577 -34.49 37.07 4.76
N GLY A 578 -34.40 35.77 4.45
CA GLY A 578 -34.96 35.17 3.24
C GLY A 578 -36.17 34.28 3.51
N GLU A 579 -37.25 34.39 2.71
CA GLU A 579 -38.30 33.37 2.66
C GLU A 579 -37.74 32.06 2.08
N GLY A 580 -37.46 31.07 2.94
CA GLY A 580 -37.14 29.68 2.57
C GLY A 580 -35.77 29.17 3.04
N ALA A 581 -35.61 27.84 3.07
CA ALA A 581 -34.36 27.18 3.43
C ALA A 581 -33.28 27.42 2.34
N THR A 582 -32.18 28.07 2.70
CA THR A 582 -31.05 28.31 1.79
C THR A 582 -30.08 27.12 1.79
N GLU A 583 -29.20 27.03 0.78
CA GLU A 583 -28.21 25.94 0.71
C GLU A 583 -27.30 25.88 1.94
N LYS A 584 -27.00 27.03 2.57
CA LYS A 584 -26.16 27.07 3.78
C LYS A 584 -26.92 26.52 4.99
N LEU A 585 -28.17 26.91 5.18
CA LEU A 585 -29.04 26.37 6.23
C LEU A 585 -29.21 24.85 6.05
N PHE A 586 -29.49 24.40 4.83
CA PHE A 586 -29.62 22.96 4.54
C PHE A 586 -28.35 22.17 4.88
N LYS A 587 -27.17 22.64 4.46
CA LYS A 587 -25.89 22.01 4.81
C LYS A 587 -25.67 21.97 6.32
N TYR A 588 -25.95 23.08 7.01
CA TYR A 588 -25.83 23.20 8.45
C TYR A 588 -26.71 22.18 9.19
N ASP A 589 -27.99 22.11 8.82
CA ASP A 589 -28.97 21.20 9.44
C ASP A 589 -28.62 19.73 9.21
N ILE A 590 -28.23 19.36 7.98
CA ILE A 590 -27.87 17.97 7.67
C ILE A 590 -26.64 17.51 8.46
N TYR A 591 -25.60 18.36 8.56
CA TYR A 591 -24.42 18.01 9.34
C TYR A 591 -24.73 17.84 10.82
N ARG A 592 -25.54 18.73 11.41
CA ARG A 592 -25.94 18.63 12.81
C ARG A 592 -26.77 17.38 13.08
N LYS A 593 -27.72 17.06 12.19
CA LYS A 593 -28.52 15.83 12.27
C LYS A 593 -27.66 14.58 12.16
N MET A 594 -26.73 14.53 11.20
CA MET A 594 -25.80 13.40 11.05
C MET A 594 -25.00 13.16 12.34
N LEU A 595 -24.46 14.22 12.95
CA LEU A 595 -23.70 14.13 14.18
C LEU A 595 -24.58 13.68 15.35
N ALA A 596 -25.79 14.26 15.46
CA ALA A 596 -26.76 13.91 16.49
C ALA A 596 -27.20 12.44 16.40
N ASP A 597 -27.54 11.97 15.21
CA ASP A 597 -27.93 10.60 14.93
C ASP A 597 -26.79 9.63 15.26
N TYR A 598 -25.55 9.98 14.92
CA TYR A 598 -24.39 9.12 15.18
C TYR A 598 -24.04 9.01 16.67
N TYR A 599 -24.13 10.12 17.41
CA TYR A 599 -23.79 10.15 18.83
C TYR A 599 -24.98 9.87 19.75
N GLU A 600 -26.19 9.76 19.21
CA GLU A 600 -27.46 9.67 19.95
C GLU A 600 -27.60 10.81 20.97
N GLN A 601 -27.24 12.02 20.53
CA GLN A 601 -27.19 13.24 21.36
C GLN A 601 -28.00 14.37 20.73
N SER A 602 -28.23 15.45 21.49
CA SER A 602 -28.80 16.66 20.92
C SER A 602 -27.87 17.24 19.84
N GLU A 603 -28.46 17.88 18.83
CA GLU A 603 -27.69 18.53 17.75
C GLU A 603 -26.66 19.53 18.27
N GLU A 604 -26.91 20.17 19.41
CA GLU A 604 -26.03 21.19 19.99
C GLU A 604 -24.78 20.60 20.63
N GLU A 605 -24.90 19.47 21.32
CA GLU A 605 -23.74 18.78 21.89
C GLU A 605 -22.94 18.05 20.80
N ALA A 606 -23.63 17.41 19.86
CA ALA A 606 -22.99 16.68 18.78
C ALA A 606 -22.19 17.58 17.82
N ALA A 607 -22.67 18.81 17.57
CA ALA A 607 -21.99 19.80 16.71
C ALA A 607 -20.59 20.21 17.21
N LYS A 608 -20.28 19.98 18.50
CA LYS A 608 -18.95 20.27 19.08
C LYS A 608 -17.92 19.19 18.77
N ARG A 609 -18.34 18.04 18.24
CA ARG A 609 -17.54 16.82 18.10
C ARG A 609 -17.24 16.46 16.63
N VAL A 610 -17.21 17.44 15.74
CA VAL A 610 -17.01 17.23 14.29
C VAL A 610 -15.68 16.52 13.99
N GLU A 611 -14.61 16.93 14.67
CA GLU A 611 -13.28 16.33 14.46
C GLU A 611 -13.19 14.90 15.00
N ASP A 612 -13.81 14.64 16.16
CA ASP A 612 -13.91 13.30 16.74
C ASP A 612 -14.73 12.38 15.82
N PHE A 613 -15.88 12.87 15.34
CA PHE A 613 -16.72 12.15 14.40
C PHE A 613 -15.94 11.75 13.16
N GLU A 614 -15.22 12.70 12.55
CA GLU A 614 -14.42 12.44 11.36
C GLU A 614 -13.34 11.36 11.60
N LYS A 615 -12.68 11.36 12.77
CA LYS A 615 -11.70 10.32 13.14
C LYS A 615 -12.38 8.97 13.33
N GLU A 616 -13.51 8.93 14.03
CA GLU A 616 -14.24 7.72 14.34
C GLU A 616 -14.84 7.07 13.08
N VAL A 617 -15.48 7.82 12.19
CA VAL A 617 -16.06 7.26 10.96
C VAL A 617 -15.00 6.77 9.99
N LYS A 618 -13.83 7.44 9.91
CA LYS A 618 -12.68 6.93 9.13
C LYS A 618 -12.18 5.60 9.69
N LYS A 619 -12.06 5.51 11.01
CA LYS A 619 -11.65 4.27 11.68
C LYS A 619 -12.65 3.15 11.41
N ARG A 620 -13.95 3.39 11.60
CA ARG A 620 -15.01 2.41 11.30
C ARG A 620 -15.05 2.03 9.82
N PHE A 621 -14.81 2.95 8.90
CA PHE A 621 -14.71 2.63 7.48
C PHE A 621 -13.55 1.66 7.17
N ILE A 622 -12.43 1.78 7.88
CA ILE A 622 -11.29 0.88 7.70
C ILE A 622 -11.52 -0.47 8.38
N GLU A 623 -11.91 -0.44 9.66
CA GLU A 623 -11.94 -1.62 10.54
C GLU A 623 -13.28 -2.39 10.51
N GLU A 624 -14.39 -1.71 10.21
CA GLU A 624 -15.76 -2.22 10.31
C GLU A 624 -16.56 -1.91 9.02
N PRO A 625 -16.13 -2.40 7.83
CA PRO A 625 -16.75 -2.04 6.55
C PRO A 625 -18.24 -2.37 6.46
N GLY A 626 -18.71 -3.40 7.19
CA GLY A 626 -20.14 -3.74 7.27
C GLY A 626 -20.99 -2.74 8.08
N GLN A 627 -20.38 -2.00 9.02
CA GLN A 627 -21.05 -0.96 9.81
C GLN A 627 -20.90 0.43 9.20
N MET A 628 -19.83 0.68 8.43
CA MET A 628 -19.64 1.92 7.69
C MET A 628 -19.46 1.59 6.19
N ARG A 629 -20.59 1.56 5.49
CA ARG A 629 -20.74 1.04 4.11
C ARG A 629 -20.38 2.07 3.05
N LEU A 630 -20.58 3.36 3.32
CA LEU A 630 -20.35 4.43 2.35
C LEU A 630 -19.84 5.71 3.01
N LEU A 631 -18.76 6.27 2.50
CA LEU A 631 -18.36 7.65 2.81
C LEU A 631 -18.63 8.56 1.61
N ILE A 632 -19.38 9.64 1.86
CA ILE A 632 -19.65 10.68 0.88
C ILE A 632 -18.62 11.80 1.05
N VAL A 633 -17.87 12.08 -0.01
CA VAL A 633 -16.74 13.01 -0.01
C VAL A 633 -16.84 14.04 -1.14
N VAL A 634 -16.00 15.07 -1.07
CA VAL A 634 -15.88 16.09 -2.13
C VAL A 634 -14.43 16.23 -2.56
N ASP A 635 -13.54 16.65 -1.65
CA ASP A 635 -12.09 16.76 -1.88
C ASP A 635 -11.24 16.07 -0.81
N LYS A 636 -11.81 15.87 0.39
CA LYS A 636 -11.19 15.09 1.46
C LYS A 636 -11.13 13.61 1.07
N LEU A 637 -10.15 12.91 1.63
CA LEU A 637 -9.92 11.46 1.48
C LEU A 637 -9.55 10.96 0.07
N LEU A 638 -9.54 11.84 -0.93
CA LEU A 638 -9.04 11.52 -2.27
C LEU A 638 -7.51 11.42 -2.31
N THR A 639 -6.83 11.87 -1.25
CA THR A 639 -5.38 11.83 -1.07
C THR A 639 -5.04 11.42 0.35
N GLY A 640 -3.99 10.60 0.54
CA GLY A 640 -3.48 10.25 1.87
C GLY A 640 -4.34 9.31 2.71
N PHE A 641 -5.60 9.05 2.32
CA PHE A 641 -6.48 8.13 3.04
C PHE A 641 -6.29 6.68 2.57
N ASP A 642 -5.85 5.79 3.46
CA ASP A 642 -5.56 4.39 3.13
C ASP A 642 -6.60 3.47 3.76
N ALA A 643 -7.41 2.82 2.92
CA ALA A 643 -8.49 1.93 3.36
C ALA A 643 -8.52 0.65 2.50
N PRO A 644 -7.87 -0.45 2.96
CA PRO A 644 -7.86 -1.74 2.27
C PRO A 644 -9.24 -2.25 1.84
N SER A 645 -10.25 -2.10 2.71
CA SER A 645 -11.63 -2.53 2.47
C SER A 645 -12.37 -1.74 1.39
N ALA A 646 -11.91 -0.53 1.05
CA ALA A 646 -12.51 0.31 0.02
C ALA A 646 -12.42 -0.38 -1.35
N THR A 647 -13.56 -0.77 -1.88
CA THR A 647 -13.66 -1.61 -3.08
C THR A 647 -14.24 -0.83 -4.27
N TYR A 648 -15.20 0.06 -4.03
CA TYR A 648 -15.86 0.85 -5.08
C TYR A 648 -15.65 2.36 -4.88
N LEU A 649 -15.36 3.07 -5.96
CA LEU A 649 -15.34 4.53 -6.03
C LEU A 649 -16.38 4.99 -7.04
N TYR A 650 -17.43 5.62 -6.55
CA TYR A 650 -18.48 6.26 -7.34
C TYR A 650 -18.13 7.73 -7.57
N ILE A 651 -18.10 8.16 -8.82
CA ILE A 651 -17.70 9.53 -9.20
C ILE A 651 -18.89 10.29 -9.78
N ASP A 652 -19.34 11.32 -9.06
CA ASP A 652 -20.29 12.32 -9.52
C ASP A 652 -19.69 13.74 -9.50
N LYS A 653 -18.43 13.84 -9.94
CA LYS A 653 -17.67 15.09 -9.96
C LYS A 653 -16.83 15.16 -11.22
N GLN A 654 -16.77 16.35 -11.84
CA GLN A 654 -15.81 16.59 -12.90
C GLN A 654 -14.40 16.58 -12.33
N MET A 655 -13.57 15.65 -12.77
CA MET A 655 -12.19 15.48 -12.31
C MET A 655 -11.29 15.10 -13.47
N ALA A 656 -10.00 15.46 -13.36
CA ALA A 656 -8.98 15.15 -14.35
C ALA A 656 -7.60 15.02 -13.70
N ASP A 657 -6.66 14.46 -14.47
CA ASP A 657 -5.22 14.40 -14.19
C ASP A 657 -4.90 13.87 -12.78
N HIS A 658 -4.02 14.54 -12.03
CA HIS A 658 -3.54 14.09 -10.73
C HIS A 658 -4.66 13.86 -9.71
N ASN A 659 -5.68 14.72 -9.71
CA ASN A 659 -6.78 14.61 -8.76
C ASN A 659 -7.60 13.33 -9.01
N LEU A 660 -7.84 13.00 -10.28
CA LEU A 660 -8.52 11.77 -10.65
C LEU A 660 -7.66 10.54 -10.38
N PHE A 661 -6.38 10.57 -10.77
CA PHE A 661 -5.44 9.45 -10.55
C PHE A 661 -5.35 9.08 -9.06
N GLN A 662 -5.18 10.06 -8.18
CA GLN A 662 -5.08 9.80 -6.74
C GLN A 662 -6.39 9.25 -6.16
N ALA A 663 -7.54 9.75 -6.63
CA ALA A 663 -8.85 9.30 -6.21
C ALA A 663 -9.09 7.84 -6.61
N ILE A 664 -8.85 7.45 -7.87
CA ILE A 664 -9.04 6.06 -8.32
C ILE A 664 -8.11 5.09 -7.60
N CYS A 665 -6.88 5.50 -7.29
CA CYS A 665 -5.95 4.72 -6.47
C CYS A 665 -6.33 4.64 -4.97
N ARG A 666 -7.53 5.04 -4.55
CA ARG A 666 -8.04 4.78 -3.18
C ARG A 666 -8.59 3.36 -3.02
N VAL A 667 -9.03 2.73 -4.11
CA VAL A 667 -9.67 1.40 -4.07
C VAL A 667 -8.77 0.25 -4.50
N ASN A 668 -7.52 0.54 -4.90
CA ASN A 668 -6.57 -0.46 -5.42
C ASN A 668 -5.65 -1.10 -4.34
N ARG A 669 -6.00 -0.98 -3.06
CA ARG A 669 -5.22 -1.59 -1.97
C ARG A 669 -5.53 -3.06 -1.81
N LEU A 670 -4.51 -3.86 -1.52
CA LEU A 670 -4.65 -5.27 -1.13
C LEU A 670 -5.47 -5.38 0.16
N ASP A 671 -6.36 -6.36 0.22
CA ASP A 671 -7.18 -6.64 1.40
C ASP A 671 -7.19 -8.15 1.70
N GLY A 672 -8.32 -8.85 1.55
CA GLY A 672 -8.38 -10.32 1.55
C GLY A 672 -8.32 -10.91 0.15
N ASP A 673 -8.21 -12.24 0.06
CA ASP A 673 -8.21 -12.99 -1.22
C ASP A 673 -9.53 -12.85 -1.99
N ASP A 674 -10.58 -12.33 -1.33
CA ASP A 674 -11.86 -11.96 -1.92
C ASP A 674 -11.83 -10.62 -2.69
N LYS A 675 -10.76 -9.83 -2.55
CA LYS A 675 -10.57 -8.56 -3.27
C LYS A 675 -9.57 -8.69 -4.40
N GLU A 676 -10.08 -8.82 -5.61
CA GLU A 676 -9.25 -8.95 -6.82
C GLU A 676 -8.98 -7.60 -7.49
N TYR A 677 -9.91 -6.64 -7.38
CA TYR A 677 -9.86 -5.36 -8.08
C TYR A 677 -10.37 -4.20 -7.21
N GLY A 678 -9.99 -2.97 -7.60
CA GLY A 678 -10.73 -1.77 -7.26
C GLY A 678 -11.66 -1.38 -8.41
N TYR A 679 -12.87 -0.93 -8.10
CA TYR A 679 -13.89 -0.59 -9.11
C TYR A 679 -14.14 0.92 -9.14
N ILE A 680 -14.14 1.50 -10.35
CA ILE A 680 -14.39 2.90 -10.62
C ILE A 680 -15.69 3.00 -11.42
N VAL A 681 -16.72 3.58 -10.81
CA VAL A 681 -18.03 3.80 -11.44
C VAL A 681 -18.20 5.29 -11.71
N ASP A 682 -18.28 5.66 -12.99
CA ASP A 682 -18.28 7.04 -13.44
C ASP A 682 -19.66 7.47 -13.97
N TYR A 683 -20.32 8.38 -13.25
CA TYR A 683 -21.61 8.98 -13.64
C TYR A 683 -21.49 10.26 -14.47
N LYS A 684 -20.26 10.68 -14.80
CA LYS A 684 -19.92 11.87 -15.58
C LYS A 684 -19.33 11.55 -16.96
N ASP A 685 -19.00 10.29 -17.21
CA ASP A 685 -18.31 9.84 -18.44
C ASP A 685 -17.05 10.68 -18.72
N LEU A 686 -16.20 10.83 -17.69
CA LEU A 686 -14.96 11.61 -17.71
C LEU A 686 -14.03 11.15 -18.85
N PHE A 687 -14.10 9.86 -19.19
CA PHE A 687 -13.27 9.22 -20.21
C PHE A 687 -13.94 9.15 -21.59
N LYS A 688 -15.14 9.74 -21.77
CA LYS A 688 -15.92 9.74 -23.03
C LYS A 688 -16.18 8.33 -23.58
N SER A 689 -16.23 7.36 -22.67
CA SER A 689 -16.29 5.92 -22.88
C SER A 689 -17.63 5.42 -23.42
N LEU A 690 -18.72 6.16 -23.18
CA LEU A 690 -20.05 5.79 -23.68
C LEU A 690 -20.15 5.82 -25.22
N ASN A 691 -19.15 6.38 -25.91
CA ASN A 691 -19.13 6.47 -27.38
C ASN A 691 -18.67 5.18 -28.10
N LYS A 692 -18.47 4.04 -27.40
CA LYS A 692 -18.14 2.68 -27.94
C LYS A 692 -16.92 2.57 -28.88
N ALA A 693 -16.24 3.66 -29.20
CA ALA A 693 -15.13 3.71 -30.15
C ALA A 693 -13.74 3.78 -29.48
N ILE A 694 -13.68 3.85 -28.15
CA ILE A 694 -12.46 4.10 -27.39
C ILE A 694 -12.37 3.04 -26.27
N SER A 695 -11.57 1.99 -26.49
CA SER A 695 -11.14 1.05 -25.44
C SER A 695 -10.00 1.62 -24.58
N ASP A 696 -9.50 2.80 -24.94
CA ASP A 696 -8.39 3.48 -24.28
C ASP A 696 -8.90 4.49 -23.25
N TYR A 697 -9.10 4.01 -22.02
CA TYR A 697 -9.50 4.80 -20.84
C TYR A 697 -8.43 5.76 -20.34
N THR A 698 -7.41 6.05 -21.15
CA THR A 698 -6.41 7.08 -20.85
C THR A 698 -6.68 8.40 -21.60
N LYS A 699 -7.63 8.42 -22.54
CA LYS A 699 -8.00 9.63 -23.30
C LYS A 699 -9.08 10.45 -22.58
N GLY A 700 -9.00 11.76 -22.71
CA GLY A 700 -9.88 12.73 -22.04
C GLY A 700 -9.37 13.10 -20.65
N ALA A 701 -9.80 12.39 -19.62
CA ALA A 701 -9.52 12.78 -18.23
C ALA A 701 -8.03 12.71 -17.82
N PHE A 702 -7.18 12.08 -18.64
CA PHE A 702 -5.73 11.96 -18.43
C PHE A 702 -4.89 12.54 -19.58
N ASP A 703 -5.47 13.40 -20.44
CA ASP A 703 -4.78 14.04 -21.58
C ASP A 703 -3.52 14.83 -21.16
N GLY A 704 -3.44 15.23 -19.88
CA GLY A 704 -2.28 15.91 -19.31
C GLY A 704 -1.02 15.04 -19.21
N TYR A 705 -1.11 13.71 -19.31
CA TYR A 705 0.02 12.78 -19.20
C TYR A 705 0.50 12.25 -20.55
N ASP A 706 1.72 11.72 -20.58
CA ASP A 706 2.21 10.89 -21.69
C ASP A 706 1.43 9.57 -21.72
N GLU A 707 1.00 9.13 -22.91
CA GLU A 707 0.13 7.95 -23.06
C GLU A 707 0.77 6.70 -22.45
N GLU A 708 2.09 6.53 -22.64
CA GLU A 708 2.88 5.43 -22.06
C GLU A 708 2.91 5.42 -20.53
N ASP A 709 2.70 6.57 -19.87
CA ASP A 709 2.76 6.69 -18.41
C ASP A 709 1.43 6.36 -17.72
N VAL A 710 0.34 6.30 -18.48
CA VAL A 710 -1.01 5.94 -17.99
C VAL A 710 -1.59 4.72 -18.69
N ALA A 711 -0.87 4.14 -19.65
CA ALA A 711 -1.27 2.92 -20.35
C ALA A 711 -1.63 1.79 -19.36
N GLY A 712 -2.79 1.16 -19.56
CA GLY A 712 -3.26 0.06 -18.72
C GLY A 712 -3.67 0.44 -17.29
N LEU A 713 -3.75 1.74 -16.96
CA LEU A 713 -4.19 2.22 -15.64
C LEU A 713 -5.62 1.83 -15.30
N LEU A 714 -6.50 1.87 -16.30
CA LEU A 714 -7.90 1.49 -16.20
C LEU A 714 -8.19 0.42 -17.24
N LYS A 715 -8.90 -0.61 -16.80
CA LYS A 715 -9.32 -1.73 -17.64
C LYS A 715 -10.83 -1.77 -17.73
N ASP A 716 -11.36 -2.06 -18.92
CA ASP A 716 -12.79 -2.26 -19.10
C ASP A 716 -13.29 -3.35 -18.13
N ARG A 717 -14.33 -3.05 -17.37
CA ARG A 717 -14.86 -4.02 -16.41
C ARG A 717 -15.47 -5.24 -17.10
N LEU A 718 -16.23 -5.05 -18.18
CA LEU A 718 -17.01 -6.11 -18.82
C LEU A 718 -16.12 -7.02 -19.68
N GLU A 719 -15.24 -6.43 -20.50
CA GLU A 719 -14.28 -7.17 -21.33
C GLU A 719 -13.41 -8.09 -20.47
N HIS A 720 -12.95 -7.59 -19.33
CA HIS A 720 -12.12 -8.40 -18.48
C HIS A 720 -12.89 -9.35 -17.54
N ALA A 721 -14.13 -9.05 -17.17
CA ALA A 721 -14.97 -10.03 -16.49
C ALA A 721 -15.22 -11.25 -17.39
N MET A 722 -15.35 -11.02 -18.71
CA MET A 722 -15.44 -12.06 -19.73
C MET A 722 -14.15 -12.91 -19.76
N LEU A 723 -12.99 -12.26 -19.88
CA LEU A 723 -11.69 -12.94 -19.83
C LEU A 723 -11.48 -13.72 -18.52
N ASP A 724 -11.87 -13.15 -17.38
CA ASP A 724 -11.72 -13.80 -16.07
C ASP A 724 -12.60 -15.06 -15.98
N LEU A 725 -13.84 -15.01 -16.49
CA LEU A 725 -14.73 -16.17 -16.56
C LEU A 725 -14.16 -17.26 -17.48
N GLU A 726 -13.70 -16.90 -18.68
CA GLU A 726 -13.12 -17.83 -19.65
C GLU A 726 -11.87 -18.52 -19.10
N ASN A 727 -10.95 -17.74 -18.52
CA ASN A 727 -9.75 -18.28 -17.88
C ASN A 727 -10.11 -19.19 -16.70
N ALA A 728 -11.09 -18.83 -15.87
CA ALA A 728 -11.50 -19.66 -14.74
C ALA A 728 -12.14 -20.98 -15.20
N LEU A 729 -12.98 -20.94 -16.25
CA LEU A 729 -13.54 -22.13 -16.88
C LEU A 729 -12.43 -23.03 -17.42
N GLU A 730 -11.48 -22.48 -18.17
CA GLU A 730 -10.36 -23.23 -18.74
C GLU A 730 -9.50 -23.88 -17.64
N MET A 731 -9.19 -23.16 -16.57
CA MET A 731 -8.44 -23.69 -15.43
C MET A 731 -9.15 -24.89 -14.78
N VAL A 732 -10.45 -24.79 -14.53
CA VAL A 732 -11.24 -25.89 -13.95
C VAL A 732 -11.34 -27.06 -14.94
N ARG A 733 -11.58 -26.79 -16.23
CA ARG A 733 -11.63 -27.80 -17.29
C ARG A 733 -10.31 -28.57 -17.40
N ALA A 734 -9.18 -27.88 -17.45
CA ALA A 734 -7.86 -28.48 -17.54
C ALA A 734 -7.54 -29.32 -16.29
N LEU A 735 -7.90 -28.84 -15.10
CA LEU A 735 -7.70 -29.59 -13.86
C LEU A 735 -8.54 -30.87 -13.80
N CYS A 736 -9.74 -30.84 -14.37
CA CYS A 736 -10.69 -31.94 -14.40
C CYS A 736 -10.58 -32.82 -15.66
N GLU A 737 -9.73 -32.46 -16.63
CA GLU A 737 -9.51 -33.22 -17.87
C GLU A 737 -9.16 -34.69 -17.60
N PRO A 738 -8.29 -35.03 -16.62
CA PRO A 738 -7.93 -36.42 -16.34
C PRO A 738 -9.01 -37.24 -15.61
N VAL A 739 -10.12 -36.62 -15.18
CA VAL A 739 -11.24 -37.32 -14.54
C VAL A 739 -11.93 -38.21 -15.58
N LYS A 740 -11.98 -39.51 -15.29
CA LYS A 740 -12.54 -40.52 -16.20
C LYS A 740 -14.01 -40.22 -16.51
N ALA A 741 -14.40 -40.39 -17.77
CA ALA A 741 -15.80 -40.41 -18.15
C ALA A 741 -16.52 -41.57 -17.42
N PRO A 742 -17.77 -41.38 -16.96
CA PRO A 742 -18.73 -40.32 -17.32
C PRO A 742 -18.64 -39.02 -16.49
N ARG A 743 -17.66 -38.87 -15.57
CA ARG A 743 -17.48 -37.71 -14.68
C ARG A 743 -18.67 -37.52 -13.72
N HIS A 744 -19.13 -38.61 -13.11
CA HIS A 744 -20.01 -38.55 -11.95
C HIS A 744 -19.21 -38.19 -10.70
N THR A 745 -19.89 -37.82 -9.61
CA THR A 745 -19.26 -37.46 -8.32
C THR A 745 -18.21 -38.47 -7.87
N GLN A 746 -18.47 -39.78 -8.08
CA GLN A 746 -17.53 -40.83 -7.70
C GLN A 746 -16.22 -40.81 -8.51
N ASP A 747 -16.26 -40.39 -9.78
CA ASP A 747 -15.05 -40.26 -10.62
C ASP A 747 -14.16 -39.11 -10.15
N TYR A 748 -14.79 -37.99 -9.74
CA TYR A 748 -14.10 -36.88 -9.09
C TYR A 748 -13.48 -37.32 -7.76
N ILE A 749 -14.23 -38.03 -6.91
CA ILE A 749 -13.71 -38.57 -5.65
C ILE A 749 -12.52 -39.51 -5.92
N HIS A 750 -12.60 -40.41 -6.89
CA HIS A 750 -11.47 -41.29 -7.21
C HIS A 750 -10.23 -40.50 -7.66
N TYR A 751 -10.41 -39.47 -8.49
CA TYR A 751 -9.28 -38.67 -8.98
C TYR A 751 -8.69 -37.76 -7.90
N PHE A 752 -9.51 -37.04 -7.15
CA PHE A 752 -9.06 -36.05 -6.15
C PHE A 752 -8.85 -36.63 -4.74
N CYS A 753 -9.46 -37.76 -4.41
CA CYS A 753 -9.39 -38.39 -3.08
C CYS A 753 -8.78 -39.80 -3.09
N GLY A 754 -8.77 -40.50 -4.24
CA GLY A 754 -8.25 -41.87 -4.39
C GLY A 754 -9.34 -42.95 -4.48
N GLU A 755 -9.00 -44.12 -5.05
CA GLU A 755 -9.95 -45.21 -5.33
C GLU A 755 -10.40 -46.02 -4.09
N HIS A 756 -9.66 -45.96 -2.97
CA HIS A 756 -9.98 -46.71 -1.75
C HIS A 756 -9.67 -45.92 -0.47
N ALA A 757 -10.69 -45.35 0.17
CA ALA A 757 -10.59 -44.70 1.48
C ALA A 757 -10.36 -45.68 2.67
N MET A 758 -10.14 -46.97 2.41
CA MET A 758 -9.97 -48.02 3.44
C MET A 758 -8.55 -48.59 3.59
N TYR A 759 -7.61 -48.25 2.71
CA TYR A 759 -6.19 -48.58 2.91
C TYR A 759 -5.41 -47.29 3.12
N ILE A 760 -4.61 -47.24 4.19
CA ILE A 760 -3.72 -46.12 4.49
C ILE A 760 -2.74 -45.98 3.32
N PRO A 761 -2.88 -44.98 2.43
CA PRO A 761 -1.90 -44.73 1.39
C PRO A 761 -0.61 -44.20 2.05
N GLU A 762 0.54 -44.40 1.41
CA GLU A 762 1.78 -43.74 1.84
C GLU A 762 1.56 -42.22 1.98
N ASP A 763 2.12 -41.60 3.03
CA ASP A 763 1.89 -40.19 3.41
C ASP A 763 1.98 -39.19 2.24
N ASN A 764 2.80 -39.51 1.24
CA ASN A 764 3.04 -38.66 0.07
C ASN A 764 1.87 -38.63 -0.94
N VAL A 765 1.12 -39.73 -1.08
CA VAL A 765 -0.06 -39.79 -1.96
C VAL A 765 -1.20 -38.98 -1.34
N LEU A 766 -1.33 -39.03 -0.02
CA LEU A 766 -2.30 -38.21 0.73
C LEU A 766 -2.02 -36.71 0.54
N SER A 767 -0.75 -36.29 0.68
CA SER A 767 -0.34 -34.89 0.49
C SER A 767 -0.53 -34.39 -0.95
N GLU A 768 -0.23 -35.22 -1.96
CA GLU A 768 -0.47 -34.86 -3.37
C GLU A 768 -1.96 -34.70 -3.69
N LYS A 769 -2.79 -35.64 -3.23
CA LYS A 769 -4.24 -35.56 -3.42
C LYS A 769 -4.85 -34.40 -2.64
N GLU A 770 -4.34 -34.09 -1.46
CA GLU A 770 -4.73 -32.91 -0.70
C GLU A 770 -4.40 -31.61 -1.42
N SER A 771 -3.17 -31.47 -1.94
CA SER A 771 -2.80 -30.31 -2.77
C SER A 771 -3.68 -30.19 -4.02
N LEU A 772 -4.00 -31.31 -4.67
CA LEU A 772 -4.87 -31.33 -5.85
C LEU A 772 -6.30 -30.90 -5.50
N ARG A 773 -6.85 -31.35 -4.36
CA ARG A 773 -8.16 -30.91 -3.85
C ARG A 773 -8.18 -29.43 -3.50
N LEU A 774 -7.14 -28.95 -2.81
CA LEU A 774 -7.04 -27.54 -2.47
C LEU A 774 -7.04 -26.68 -3.74
N THR A 775 -6.28 -27.10 -4.74
CA THR A 775 -6.23 -26.45 -6.06
C THR A 775 -7.60 -26.47 -6.74
N LEU A 776 -8.34 -27.59 -6.69
CA LEU A 776 -9.70 -27.66 -7.21
C LEU A 776 -10.62 -26.67 -6.51
N TYR A 777 -10.67 -26.67 -5.17
CA TYR A 777 -11.53 -25.77 -4.40
C TYR A 777 -11.21 -24.30 -4.68
N GLN A 778 -9.94 -23.94 -4.80
CA GLN A 778 -9.51 -22.58 -5.16
C GLN A 778 -9.98 -22.18 -6.55
N ASN A 779 -9.81 -23.06 -7.55
CA ASN A 779 -10.21 -22.77 -8.94
C ASN A 779 -11.73 -22.72 -9.10
N VAL A 780 -12.48 -23.61 -8.44
CA VAL A 780 -13.95 -23.57 -8.45
C VAL A 780 -14.46 -22.32 -7.74
N ALA A 781 -13.89 -21.95 -6.59
CA ALA A 781 -14.26 -20.71 -5.91
C ALA A 781 -13.95 -19.45 -6.75
N LYS A 782 -12.88 -19.47 -7.54
CA LYS A 782 -12.57 -18.42 -8.51
C LYS A 782 -13.59 -18.40 -9.66
N LEU A 783 -13.96 -19.57 -10.20
CA LEU A 783 -14.98 -19.70 -11.24
C LEU A 783 -16.34 -19.16 -10.78
N LEU A 784 -16.80 -19.53 -9.59
CA LEU A 784 -18.07 -19.06 -9.03
C LEU A 784 -18.09 -17.53 -8.87
N ARG A 785 -16.98 -16.94 -8.40
CA ARG A 785 -16.85 -15.48 -8.30
C ARG A 785 -16.82 -14.79 -9.66
N ALA A 786 -16.05 -15.31 -10.61
CA ALA A 786 -15.97 -14.77 -11.97
C ALA A 786 -17.34 -14.81 -12.66
N TYR A 787 -18.05 -15.94 -12.54
CA TYR A 787 -19.41 -16.08 -13.05
C TYR A 787 -20.38 -15.11 -12.37
N ALA A 788 -20.39 -15.02 -11.04
CA ALA A 788 -21.26 -14.10 -10.31
C ALA A 788 -21.06 -12.63 -10.72
N ASN A 789 -19.82 -12.24 -11.06
CA ASN A 789 -19.50 -10.88 -11.49
C ASN A 789 -20.07 -10.50 -12.87
N ILE A 790 -20.39 -11.48 -13.73
CA ILE A 790 -20.85 -11.24 -15.12
C ILE A 790 -22.23 -11.85 -15.42
N ALA A 791 -22.77 -12.74 -14.59
CA ALA A 791 -23.96 -13.54 -14.89
C ALA A 791 -25.18 -12.73 -15.39
N ASN A 792 -25.41 -11.54 -14.83
CA ASN A 792 -26.54 -10.67 -15.22
C ASN A 792 -26.26 -9.82 -16.47
N GLU A 793 -25.02 -9.82 -16.96
CA GLU A 793 -24.48 -8.92 -17.99
C GLU A 793 -23.81 -9.71 -19.14
N MET A 794 -23.92 -11.05 -19.13
CA MET A 794 -23.37 -11.91 -20.19
C MET A 794 -23.90 -11.57 -21.60
N PRO A 795 -25.18 -11.19 -21.81
CA PRO A 795 -25.64 -10.73 -23.12
C PRO A 795 -24.92 -9.48 -23.60
N ASP A 796 -24.64 -8.54 -22.69
CA ASP A 796 -23.93 -7.30 -23.01
C ASP A 796 -22.44 -7.55 -23.29
N ALA A 797 -21.87 -8.60 -22.68
CA ALA A 797 -20.52 -9.08 -22.97
C ALA A 797 -20.41 -9.84 -24.32
N GLY A 798 -21.52 -10.06 -25.02
CA GLY A 798 -21.54 -10.69 -26.34
C GLY A 798 -21.81 -12.19 -26.34
N TYR A 799 -22.13 -12.81 -25.20
CA TYR A 799 -22.51 -14.22 -25.15
C TYR A 799 -23.92 -14.45 -25.73
N SER A 800 -24.04 -15.49 -26.56
CA SER A 800 -25.33 -15.98 -27.05
C SER A 800 -26.14 -16.67 -25.95
N ALA A 801 -27.46 -16.78 -26.14
CA ALA A 801 -28.32 -17.49 -25.20
C ALA A 801 -27.93 -18.97 -25.02
N GLU A 802 -27.36 -19.60 -26.05
CA GLU A 802 -26.86 -20.98 -25.98
C GLU A 802 -25.61 -21.08 -25.12
N GLU A 803 -24.64 -20.18 -25.32
CA GLU A 803 -23.41 -20.10 -24.51
C GLU A 803 -23.72 -19.81 -23.04
N ILE A 804 -24.65 -18.88 -22.75
CA ILE A 804 -25.07 -18.56 -21.38
C ILE A 804 -25.63 -19.81 -20.68
N ASN A 805 -26.51 -20.55 -21.36
CA ASN A 805 -27.08 -21.76 -20.78
C ASN A 805 -26.04 -22.86 -20.58
N ALA A 806 -25.10 -23.02 -21.51
CA ALA A 806 -24.01 -23.99 -21.40
C ALA A 806 -23.07 -23.66 -20.25
N ILE A 807 -22.62 -22.40 -20.15
CA ILE A 807 -21.76 -21.92 -19.06
C ILE A 807 -22.47 -22.06 -17.72
N LYS A 808 -23.75 -21.67 -17.63
CA LYS A 808 -24.54 -21.81 -16.40
C LYS A 808 -24.63 -23.28 -15.96
N ALA A 809 -24.91 -24.19 -16.89
CA ALA A 809 -24.97 -25.62 -16.59
C ALA A 809 -23.61 -26.15 -16.11
N GLU A 810 -22.51 -25.71 -16.72
CA GLU A 810 -21.16 -26.10 -16.35
C GLU A 810 -20.74 -25.55 -14.98
N VAL A 811 -21.05 -24.28 -14.69
CA VAL A 811 -20.82 -23.66 -13.37
C VAL A 811 -21.63 -24.40 -12.30
N THR A 812 -22.91 -24.71 -12.57
CA THR A 812 -23.77 -25.49 -11.66
C THR A 812 -23.26 -26.91 -11.44
N HIS A 813 -22.57 -27.50 -12.41
CA HIS A 813 -21.96 -28.82 -12.27
C HIS A 813 -20.74 -28.82 -11.34
N PHE A 814 -20.00 -27.70 -11.28
CA PHE A 814 -18.82 -27.56 -10.43
C PHE A 814 -19.12 -26.99 -9.03
N GLU A 815 -20.24 -26.30 -8.86
CA GLU A 815 -20.81 -25.94 -7.54
C GLU A 815 -21.19 -27.19 -6.74
#